data_AF-A0AA88I9P0-F1
#
_entry.id   AF-A0AA88I9P0-F1
#
_cell.length_a   1.000
_cell.length_b   1.000
_cell.length_c   1.000
_cell.angle_alpha   90.00
_cell.angle_beta   90.00
_cell.angle_gamma   90.00
#
_symmetry.space_group_name_H-M   'P 1'
#
loop_
_entity.id
_entity.type
_entity.pdbx_description
1 polymer ?
#
loop_
_entity_poly.entity_id
_entity_poly.type
_entity_poly.pdbx_seq_one_letter_code
_entity_poly.pdbx_strand_id
1 'polypeptide(L)'
;MGRQQAFEDAEKVEILADQFENTSKRSRRQGTNNLNKTTPDNYKHWNNNEKEPLLKLRDIQRAVSELKSGATGNDRVHNNMLKALPIETMQIILELFNKSLNEGVVPQIWKHAIIHPILKPGKDPKDPASYRPISLLSCLAKLLERAIKAKTIKALKGNIQIEQCGFYEGRSTTDTLIRLEHHVKKGFLKKRHTLKKEPDPDIFLNGLKIRCTESFRYLGVLLDSQLTWEKHIEELITAVDRRKMLINAICNKKYKVPRDVLMQFSKAIILGKIDYASLVYASAKKTILAKLNAKWNETLRRTTNALKSTPIPALHIETSTTSLPTRRKILMAKYLLKKRGTEQEDIIKNEIIMDPYLMDYRFEIHNTPSLVKLMKDYPTNMSPLTIPTDKKNKIEGLERNISWKIHEEIGQKSRMSEQSLLQFALSELENYRDYRKFFTDGSKIGSRTGCGIWDDYKKLVTQYRLSDHTSIYMAELFAIDTAIKEIVREGKEGKYLVCTDSLSCLKYLKVAHEQAPTMARDIVQNIRMIEETGSCVSLIWIPAHVGVSGNERADQMAKDATKKETMENTPLPHIQTTIKIDEKLKEVELEEFRKRSLNMYLEITEYRYINHEMKHPEKRVADIIFRMRTGHARTKNMLKRWNMTDSSDCNVCGVEENLQHIIMECKKYETARSRLKEQILKSGIQFRIKELLGKVAKDKQRETVRYLGQYVKDTGLIDVL
;
A
#
# COMPACT_ATOMS: atom_id res chain seq x y z
N MET A 1 4.73 13.54 -49.32
CA MET A 1 3.60 12.59 -49.21
C MET A 1 2.44 13.32 -48.57
N GLY A 2 1.30 13.41 -49.27
CA GLY A 2 0.10 14.13 -48.81
C GLY A 2 -0.45 13.52 -47.52
N ARG A 3 -0.95 14.36 -46.62
CA ARG A 3 -1.68 13.89 -45.43
C ARG A 3 -2.93 13.12 -45.91
N GLN A 4 -2.93 11.79 -45.80
CA GLN A 4 -4.14 11.00 -45.99
C GLN A 4 -5.19 11.49 -44.99
N GLN A 5 -6.31 12.00 -45.51
CA GLN A 5 -7.50 12.31 -44.72
C GLN A 5 -8.43 11.10 -44.84
N ALA A 6 -8.86 10.56 -43.69
CA ALA A 6 -9.86 9.50 -43.62
C ALA A 6 -11.13 10.05 -42.98
N PHE A 7 -12.28 9.73 -43.58
CA PHE A 7 -13.59 10.17 -43.12
C PHE A 7 -14.40 8.99 -42.60
N GLU A 8 -14.30 7.83 -43.26
CA GLU A 8 -14.97 6.61 -42.86
C GLU A 8 -14.19 5.82 -41.81
N ASP A 9 -14.88 5.00 -41.01
CA ASP A 9 -14.25 4.22 -39.95
C ASP A 9 -13.32 3.13 -40.50
N ALA A 10 -13.64 2.54 -41.66
CA ALA A 10 -12.78 1.59 -42.35
C ALA A 10 -11.43 2.24 -42.76
N GLU A 11 -11.49 3.43 -43.38
CA GLU A 11 -10.29 4.18 -43.76
C GLU A 11 -9.43 4.56 -42.55
N LYS A 12 -10.06 4.96 -41.43
CA LYS A 12 -9.34 5.27 -40.19
C LYS A 12 -8.62 4.03 -39.64
N VAL A 13 -9.25 2.86 -39.72
CA VAL A 13 -8.65 1.59 -39.28
C VAL A 13 -7.42 1.25 -40.11
N GLU A 14 -7.49 1.35 -41.44
CA GLU A 14 -6.35 1.09 -42.32
C GLU A 14 -5.18 2.04 -42.05
N ILE A 15 -5.43 3.35 -41.92
CA ILE A 15 -4.39 4.33 -41.60
C ILE A 15 -3.71 4.01 -40.25
N LEU A 16 -4.49 3.60 -39.24
CA LEU A 16 -3.93 3.20 -37.95
C LEU A 16 -3.13 1.90 -38.07
N ALA A 17 -3.61 0.92 -38.84
CA ALA A 17 -2.91 -0.33 -39.09
C ALA A 17 -1.54 -0.08 -39.75
N ASP A 18 -1.49 0.72 -40.82
CA ASP A 18 -0.27 1.11 -41.51
C ASP A 18 0.72 1.82 -40.58
N GLN A 19 0.22 2.76 -39.76
CA GLN A 19 1.06 3.47 -38.79
C GLN A 19 1.67 2.52 -37.75
N PHE A 20 0.89 1.55 -37.25
CA PHE A 20 1.36 0.58 -36.26
C PHE A 20 2.34 -0.43 -36.86
N GLU A 21 2.12 -0.85 -38.10
CA GLU A 21 3.02 -1.74 -38.83
C GLU A 21 4.39 -1.07 -39.05
N ASN A 22 4.40 0.17 -39.53
CA ASN A 22 5.61 0.96 -39.77
C ASN A 22 6.41 1.23 -38.47
N THR A 23 5.71 1.45 -37.36
CA THR A 23 6.35 1.62 -36.04
C THR A 23 7.04 0.32 -35.59
N SER A 24 6.43 -0.83 -35.88
CA SER A 24 6.95 -2.15 -35.53
C SER A 24 8.15 -2.56 -36.40
N LYS A 25 8.15 -2.19 -37.70
CA LYS A 25 9.27 -2.44 -38.63
C LYS A 25 10.56 -1.72 -38.22
N ARG A 26 10.49 -0.50 -37.66
CA ARG A 26 11.66 0.27 -37.21
C ARG A 26 12.45 -0.36 -36.04
N SER A 27 11.87 -1.30 -35.29
CA SER A 27 12.60 -2.00 -34.22
C SER A 27 13.47 -3.15 -34.74
N ARG A 28 13.26 -3.61 -35.97
CA ARG A 28 14.25 -4.42 -36.70
C ARG A 28 15.35 -3.49 -37.20
N ARG A 29 16.13 -2.90 -36.28
CA ARG A 29 17.50 -2.54 -36.65
C ARG A 29 18.11 -3.85 -37.16
N GLN A 30 18.72 -3.80 -38.34
CA GLN A 30 19.70 -4.78 -38.76
C GLN A 30 20.81 -4.77 -37.68
N GLY A 31 20.58 -5.47 -36.58
CA GLY A 31 21.67 -5.99 -35.79
C GLY A 31 22.42 -6.84 -36.78
N THR A 32 23.63 -6.43 -37.11
CA THR A 32 24.63 -7.32 -37.68
C THR A 32 24.45 -8.67 -37.00
N ASN A 33 24.14 -9.72 -37.75
CA ASN A 33 23.99 -11.10 -37.28
C ASN A 33 25.32 -11.68 -36.71
N ASN A 34 26.23 -10.83 -36.23
CA ASN A 34 27.32 -11.17 -35.33
C ASN A 34 26.84 -11.13 -33.88
N LEU A 35 25.71 -11.79 -33.59
CA LEU A 35 25.62 -12.49 -32.32
C LEU A 35 26.64 -13.62 -32.45
N ASN A 36 27.88 -13.34 -32.05
CA ASN A 36 28.83 -14.39 -31.76
C ASN A 36 28.07 -15.42 -30.92
N LYS A 37 27.97 -16.64 -31.44
CA LYS A 37 27.38 -17.81 -30.78
C LYS A 37 28.21 -18.24 -29.55
N THR A 38 28.69 -17.30 -28.75
CA THR A 38 29.00 -17.55 -27.36
C THR A 38 27.67 -17.45 -26.61
N THR A 39 26.80 -18.45 -26.79
CA THR A 39 25.92 -18.84 -25.69
C THR A 39 26.84 -18.96 -24.48
N PRO A 40 26.66 -18.16 -23.42
CA PRO A 40 27.40 -18.37 -22.18
C PRO A 40 27.26 -19.85 -21.82
N ASP A 41 28.31 -20.55 -21.40
CA ASP A 41 28.25 -22.00 -21.15
C ASP A 41 27.08 -22.39 -20.22
N ASN A 42 26.63 -21.43 -19.40
CA ASN A 42 25.45 -21.45 -18.53
C ASN A 42 24.13 -21.73 -19.27
N TYR A 43 24.01 -21.38 -20.56
CA TYR A 43 22.81 -21.60 -21.39
C TYR A 43 22.72 -23.03 -21.93
N LYS A 44 23.84 -23.78 -22.00
CA LYS A 44 23.83 -25.19 -22.43
C LYS A 44 23.08 -26.09 -21.44
N HIS A 45 22.81 -25.63 -20.23
CA HIS A 45 22.07 -26.40 -19.22
C HIS A 45 20.55 -26.44 -19.40
N TRP A 46 19.95 -25.64 -20.32
CA TRP A 46 18.50 -25.77 -20.57
C TRP A 46 18.17 -27.13 -21.23
N ASN A 47 19.12 -27.72 -21.96
CA ASN A 47 18.88 -28.89 -22.81
C ASN A 47 19.60 -30.18 -22.38
N ASN A 48 20.30 -30.19 -21.24
CA ASN A 48 21.19 -31.32 -20.88
C ASN A 48 20.52 -32.46 -20.10
N ASN A 49 19.22 -32.36 -19.79
CA ASN A 49 18.46 -33.49 -19.23
C ASN A 49 17.23 -33.72 -20.11
N GLU A 50 17.38 -34.48 -21.21
CA GLU A 50 16.31 -34.90 -22.13
C GLU A 50 15.12 -35.61 -21.44
N LYS A 51 15.20 -35.90 -20.13
CA LYS A 51 14.18 -36.59 -19.34
C LYS A 51 13.27 -35.68 -18.50
N GLU A 52 13.58 -34.40 -18.27
CA GLU A 52 12.72 -33.53 -17.45
C GLU A 52 11.88 -32.54 -18.29
N PRO A 53 10.57 -32.38 -17.98
CA PRO A 53 9.71 -31.46 -18.71
C PRO A 53 10.12 -29.99 -18.49
N LEU A 54 10.11 -29.19 -19.57
CA LEU A 54 10.52 -27.78 -19.58
C LEU A 54 9.73 -26.90 -18.61
N LEU A 55 8.45 -27.20 -18.40
CA LEU A 55 7.59 -26.63 -17.37
C LEU A 55 7.03 -27.76 -16.50
N LYS A 56 6.77 -27.46 -15.22
CA LYS A 56 6.10 -28.36 -14.26
C LYS A 56 4.73 -27.78 -13.86
N LEU A 57 3.83 -28.59 -13.31
CA LEU A 57 2.48 -28.14 -12.90
C LEU A 57 2.53 -26.93 -11.95
N ARG A 58 3.51 -26.90 -11.04
CA ARG A 58 3.79 -25.77 -10.14
C ARG A 58 4.04 -24.45 -10.88
N ASP A 59 4.67 -24.49 -12.05
CA ASP A 59 4.94 -23.29 -12.86
C ASP A 59 3.63 -22.70 -13.40
N ILE A 60 2.68 -23.56 -13.78
CA ILE A 60 1.34 -23.18 -14.26
C ILE A 60 0.51 -22.65 -13.10
N GLN A 61 0.45 -23.36 -11.97
CA GLN A 61 -0.27 -22.93 -10.78
C GLN A 61 0.20 -21.56 -10.28
N ARG A 62 1.52 -21.32 -10.26
CA ARG A 62 2.09 -19.99 -9.98
C ARG A 62 1.64 -18.95 -11.01
N ALA A 63 1.76 -19.24 -12.29
CA ALA A 63 1.39 -18.29 -13.34
C ALA A 63 -0.11 -17.94 -13.29
N VAL A 64 -0.98 -18.90 -12.97
CA VAL A 64 -2.44 -18.71 -12.80
C VAL A 64 -2.76 -17.84 -11.58
N SER A 65 -2.09 -18.08 -10.44
CA SER A 65 -2.34 -17.31 -9.20
C SER A 65 -2.03 -15.82 -9.38
N GLU A 66 -1.05 -15.49 -10.22
CA GLU A 66 -0.65 -14.11 -10.55
C GLU A 66 -1.52 -13.43 -11.63
N LEU A 67 -2.48 -14.15 -12.23
CA LEU A 67 -3.36 -13.55 -13.23
C LEU A 67 -4.19 -12.43 -12.61
N LYS A 68 -4.34 -11.31 -13.33
CA LYS A 68 -5.26 -10.22 -12.97
C LYS A 68 -6.48 -10.30 -13.89
N SER A 69 -7.61 -9.76 -13.46
CA SER A 69 -8.73 -9.56 -14.38
C SER A 69 -8.29 -8.64 -15.52
N GLY A 70 -8.70 -8.96 -16.75
CA GLY A 70 -8.30 -8.23 -17.94
C GLY A 70 -9.10 -8.69 -19.16
N ALA A 71 -9.09 -7.87 -20.22
CA ALA A 71 -9.77 -8.17 -21.47
C ALA A 71 -9.18 -9.42 -22.16
N THR A 72 -10.04 -10.13 -22.89
CA THR A 72 -9.72 -11.36 -23.61
C THR A 72 -9.12 -11.08 -24.98
N GLY A 73 -8.44 -12.07 -25.53
CA GLY A 73 -8.08 -12.09 -26.95
C GLY A 73 -9.25 -12.61 -27.81
N ASN A 74 -8.93 -12.97 -29.05
CA ASN A 74 -9.93 -13.45 -30.02
C ASN A 74 -10.63 -14.76 -29.59
N ASP A 75 -9.98 -15.57 -28.75
CA ASP A 75 -10.51 -16.82 -28.20
C ASP A 75 -11.56 -16.65 -27.10
N ARG A 76 -11.78 -15.42 -26.62
CA ARG A 76 -12.73 -15.06 -25.54
C ARG A 76 -12.49 -15.80 -24.21
N VAL A 77 -11.32 -16.43 -24.02
CA VAL A 77 -10.97 -17.12 -22.77
C VAL A 77 -10.53 -16.08 -21.74
N HIS A 78 -11.27 -15.98 -20.63
CA HIS A 78 -10.98 -15.01 -19.57
C HIS A 78 -9.98 -15.55 -18.54
N ASN A 79 -9.12 -14.67 -18.00
CA ASN A 79 -8.23 -15.04 -16.89
C ASN A 79 -8.98 -15.61 -15.68
N ASN A 80 -10.23 -15.21 -15.44
CA ASN A 80 -11.05 -15.76 -14.37
C ASN A 80 -11.46 -17.22 -14.62
N MET A 81 -11.63 -17.61 -15.89
CA MET A 81 -11.87 -19.01 -16.25
C MET A 81 -10.63 -19.84 -15.97
N LEU A 82 -9.44 -19.32 -16.33
CA LEU A 82 -8.16 -19.98 -16.04
C LEU A 82 -7.91 -20.17 -14.53
N LYS A 83 -8.34 -19.21 -13.70
CA LYS A 83 -8.28 -19.32 -12.24
C LYS A 83 -9.24 -20.35 -11.64
N ALA A 84 -10.32 -20.65 -12.34
CA ALA A 84 -11.34 -21.59 -11.89
C ALA A 84 -11.09 -23.03 -12.39
N LEU A 85 -9.98 -23.27 -13.11
CA LEU A 85 -9.68 -24.58 -13.67
C LEU A 85 -9.34 -25.60 -12.57
N PRO A 86 -9.90 -26.83 -12.65
CA PRO A 86 -9.43 -27.97 -11.88
C PRO A 86 -7.96 -28.32 -12.18
N ILE A 87 -7.32 -29.03 -11.25
CA ILE A 87 -5.91 -29.47 -11.38
C ILE A 87 -5.72 -30.34 -12.62
N GLU A 88 -6.68 -31.20 -12.92
CA GLU A 88 -6.69 -32.12 -14.07
C GLU A 88 -6.65 -31.32 -15.38
N THR A 89 -7.40 -30.22 -15.46
CA THR A 89 -7.37 -29.34 -16.63
C THR A 89 -6.08 -28.53 -16.72
N MET A 90 -5.49 -28.13 -15.60
CA MET A 90 -4.17 -27.49 -15.58
C MET A 90 -3.07 -28.43 -16.09
N GLN A 91 -3.21 -29.75 -15.85
CA GLN A 91 -2.29 -30.76 -16.36
C GLN A 91 -2.35 -30.85 -17.89
N ILE A 92 -3.56 -30.80 -18.49
CA ILE A 92 -3.72 -30.76 -19.96
C ILE A 92 -3.05 -29.49 -20.55
N ILE A 93 -3.22 -28.34 -19.89
CA ILE A 93 -2.56 -27.09 -20.32
C ILE A 93 -1.03 -27.22 -20.23
N LEU A 94 -0.52 -27.86 -19.18
CA LEU A 94 0.92 -28.11 -19.02
C LEU A 94 1.47 -28.95 -20.16
N GLU A 95 0.78 -30.03 -20.54
CA GLU A 95 1.16 -30.89 -21.66
C GLU A 95 1.17 -30.12 -22.98
N LEU A 96 0.12 -29.33 -23.25
CA LEU A 96 0.04 -28.46 -24.42
C LEU A 96 1.21 -27.46 -24.47
N PHE A 97 1.55 -26.85 -23.34
CA PHE A 97 2.65 -25.88 -23.24
C PHE A 97 4.01 -26.54 -23.48
N ASN A 98 4.27 -27.68 -22.85
CA ASN A 98 5.51 -28.42 -23.05
C ASN A 98 5.64 -28.94 -24.49
N LYS A 99 4.54 -29.40 -25.10
CA LYS A 99 4.52 -29.78 -26.52
C LYS A 99 4.91 -28.60 -27.41
N SER A 100 4.26 -27.44 -27.23
CA SER A 100 4.56 -26.21 -27.98
C SER A 100 6.03 -25.78 -27.84
N LEU A 101 6.60 -25.89 -26.63
CA LEU A 101 8.00 -25.55 -26.36
C LEU A 101 8.99 -26.55 -26.98
N ASN A 102 8.70 -27.86 -26.89
CA ASN A 102 9.56 -28.91 -27.43
C ASN A 102 9.57 -28.92 -28.96
N GLU A 103 8.41 -28.71 -29.58
CA GLU A 103 8.28 -28.65 -31.05
C GLU A 103 8.72 -27.30 -31.62
N GLY A 104 8.85 -26.26 -30.78
CA GLY A 104 9.10 -24.89 -31.23
C GLY A 104 7.94 -24.27 -32.01
N VAL A 105 6.73 -24.84 -31.90
CA VAL A 105 5.53 -24.41 -32.63
C VAL A 105 4.54 -23.73 -31.70
N VAL A 106 4.28 -22.44 -31.94
CA VAL A 106 3.22 -21.69 -31.26
C VAL A 106 1.89 -21.88 -32.01
N PRO A 107 0.78 -22.27 -31.33
CA PRO A 107 -0.54 -22.36 -31.93
C PRO A 107 -0.95 -21.11 -32.70
N GLN A 108 -1.53 -21.28 -33.88
CA GLN A 108 -1.82 -20.17 -34.77
C GLN A 108 -2.82 -19.17 -34.16
N ILE A 109 -3.80 -19.65 -33.40
CA ILE A 109 -4.76 -18.79 -32.68
C ILE A 109 -4.08 -17.88 -31.64
N TRP A 110 -2.93 -18.30 -31.07
CA TRP A 110 -2.16 -17.50 -30.10
C TRP A 110 -1.35 -16.38 -30.75
N LYS A 111 -1.10 -16.45 -32.07
CA LYS A 111 -0.39 -15.41 -32.83
C LYS A 111 -1.30 -14.25 -33.26
N HIS A 112 -2.61 -14.40 -33.11
CA HIS A 112 -3.58 -13.36 -33.46
C HIS A 112 -3.83 -12.42 -32.26
N ALA A 113 -3.79 -11.11 -32.51
CA ALA A 113 -4.10 -10.08 -31.52
C ALA A 113 -5.20 -9.16 -32.04
N ILE A 114 -6.14 -8.79 -31.17
CA ILE A 114 -7.06 -7.67 -31.44
C ILE A 114 -6.35 -6.38 -31.03
N ILE A 115 -6.19 -5.44 -31.96
CA ILE A 115 -5.51 -4.17 -31.69
C ILE A 115 -6.56 -3.13 -31.27
N HIS A 116 -6.42 -2.59 -30.06
CA HIS A 116 -7.26 -1.51 -29.56
C HIS A 116 -6.44 -0.20 -29.48
N PRO A 117 -6.66 0.75 -30.40
CA PRO A 117 -5.94 2.02 -30.41
C PRO A 117 -6.31 2.88 -29.19
N ILE A 118 -5.33 3.27 -28.37
CA ILE A 118 -5.54 4.21 -27.25
C ILE A 118 -4.77 5.50 -27.49
N LEU A 119 -5.49 6.62 -27.50
CA LEU A 119 -4.90 7.95 -27.67
C LEU A 119 -3.90 8.26 -26.54
N LYS A 120 -2.69 8.69 -26.90
CA LYS A 120 -1.68 9.18 -25.96
C LYS A 120 -2.22 10.45 -25.28
N PRO A 121 -2.12 10.58 -23.94
CA PRO A 121 -2.62 11.76 -23.24
C PRO A 121 -2.06 13.07 -23.80
N GLY A 122 -2.94 14.02 -24.15
CA GLY A 122 -2.57 15.36 -24.62
C GLY A 122 -1.97 15.41 -26.02
N LYS A 123 -2.11 14.34 -26.82
CA LYS A 123 -1.71 14.31 -28.23
C LYS A 123 -2.92 14.53 -29.14
N ASP A 124 -2.66 14.98 -30.35
CA ASP A 124 -3.68 15.31 -31.34
C ASP A 124 -4.44 14.04 -31.78
N PRO A 125 -5.76 13.93 -31.55
CA PRO A 125 -6.57 12.80 -32.00
C PRO A 125 -6.59 12.61 -33.53
N LYS A 126 -6.21 13.62 -34.30
CA LYS A 126 -6.18 13.55 -35.77
C LYS A 126 -4.88 12.97 -36.32
N ASP A 127 -3.86 12.81 -35.49
CA ASP A 127 -2.57 12.24 -35.88
C ASP A 127 -2.52 10.74 -35.51
N PRO A 128 -2.42 9.81 -36.48
CA PRO A 128 -2.29 8.38 -36.23
C PRO A 128 -1.11 8.03 -35.29
N ALA A 129 -0.01 8.79 -35.35
CA ALA A 129 1.14 8.60 -34.47
C ALA A 129 0.83 8.93 -32.99
N SER A 130 -0.29 9.59 -32.71
CA SER A 130 -0.79 9.86 -31.37
C SER A 130 -1.39 8.64 -30.68
N TYR A 131 -1.65 7.54 -31.37
CA TYR A 131 -2.27 6.35 -30.78
C TYR A 131 -1.22 5.31 -30.35
N ARG A 132 -1.57 4.50 -29.34
CA ARG A 132 -0.82 3.30 -28.93
C ARG A 132 -1.60 2.06 -29.39
N PRO A 133 -0.96 1.10 -30.06
CA PRO A 133 -1.59 -0.18 -30.36
C PRO A 133 -1.58 -1.06 -29.09
N ILE A 134 -2.72 -1.19 -28.41
CA ILE A 134 -2.84 -2.17 -27.30
C ILE A 134 -3.26 -3.51 -27.88
N SER A 135 -2.34 -4.48 -27.84
CA SER A 135 -2.58 -5.83 -28.36
C SER A 135 -3.27 -6.72 -27.32
N LEU A 136 -4.50 -7.15 -27.63
CA LEU A 136 -5.24 -8.13 -26.85
C LEU A 136 -4.96 -9.53 -27.39
N LEU A 137 -3.97 -10.19 -26.79
CA LEU A 137 -3.58 -11.57 -27.07
C LEU A 137 -4.40 -12.58 -26.27
N SER A 138 -4.42 -13.84 -26.74
CA SER A 138 -4.97 -15.00 -26.02
C SER A 138 -4.47 -15.03 -24.57
N CYS A 139 -5.38 -15.28 -23.63
CA CYS A 139 -5.03 -15.41 -22.22
C CYS A 139 -4.18 -16.67 -21.95
N LEU A 140 -4.38 -17.75 -22.73
CA LEU A 140 -3.54 -18.95 -22.66
C LEU A 140 -2.12 -18.67 -23.16
N ALA A 141 -1.96 -17.92 -24.25
CA ALA A 141 -0.64 -17.50 -24.74
C ALA A 141 0.13 -16.68 -23.68
N LYS A 142 -0.54 -15.68 -23.08
CA LYS A 142 0.03 -14.86 -22.00
C LYS A 142 0.35 -15.68 -20.73
N LEU A 143 -0.38 -16.78 -20.50
CA LEU A 143 -0.11 -17.69 -19.39
C LEU A 143 1.20 -18.47 -19.63
N LEU A 144 1.40 -18.99 -20.85
CA LEU A 144 2.64 -19.63 -21.26
C LEU A 144 3.84 -18.66 -21.12
N GLU A 145 3.73 -17.45 -21.68
CA GLU A 145 4.77 -16.42 -21.57
C GLU A 145 5.15 -16.13 -20.11
N ARG A 146 4.17 -16.08 -19.22
CA ARG A 146 4.40 -15.84 -17.79
C ARG A 146 5.14 -17.00 -17.12
N ALA A 147 4.76 -18.24 -17.43
CA ALA A 147 5.44 -19.43 -16.92
C ALA A 147 6.92 -19.45 -17.37
N ILE A 148 7.18 -19.13 -18.64
CA ILE A 148 8.54 -19.03 -19.19
C ILE A 148 9.31 -17.88 -18.54
N LYS A 149 8.71 -16.68 -18.48
CA LYS A 149 9.33 -15.47 -17.92
C LYS A 149 9.91 -15.70 -16.52
N ALA A 150 9.18 -16.39 -15.65
CA ALA A 150 9.65 -16.67 -14.29
C ALA A 150 10.97 -17.47 -14.29
N LYS A 151 11.08 -18.49 -15.16
CA LYS A 151 12.32 -19.27 -15.33
C LYS A 151 13.43 -18.44 -15.96
N THR A 152 13.12 -17.68 -17.02
CA THR A 152 14.10 -16.82 -17.70
C THR A 152 14.68 -15.77 -16.76
N ILE A 153 13.85 -15.10 -15.95
CA ILE A 153 14.34 -14.11 -14.97
C ILE A 153 15.25 -14.76 -13.93
N LYS A 154 14.90 -15.97 -13.45
CA LYS A 154 15.75 -16.71 -12.52
C LYS A 154 17.12 -17.01 -13.13
N ALA A 155 17.16 -17.45 -14.38
CA ALA A 155 18.41 -17.74 -15.10
C ALA A 155 19.26 -16.49 -15.42
N LEU A 156 18.62 -15.33 -15.61
CA LEU A 156 19.31 -14.06 -15.87
C LEU A 156 19.76 -13.33 -14.60
N LYS A 157 19.34 -13.79 -13.41
CA LYS A 157 19.71 -13.17 -12.14
C LYS A 157 21.24 -13.20 -11.98
N GLY A 158 21.83 -12.05 -11.66
CA GLY A 158 23.29 -11.87 -11.57
C GLY A 158 23.98 -11.45 -12.87
N ASN A 159 23.33 -11.62 -14.03
CA ASN A 159 23.88 -11.25 -15.34
C ASN A 159 23.31 -9.92 -15.90
N ILE A 160 22.40 -9.29 -15.16
CA ILE A 160 21.78 -8.02 -15.55
C ILE A 160 22.50 -6.87 -14.87
N GLN A 161 22.89 -5.87 -15.66
CA GLN A 161 23.57 -4.66 -15.17
C GLN A 161 22.81 -4.04 -13.98
N ILE A 162 23.57 -3.53 -13.03
CA ILE A 162 23.02 -2.99 -11.79
C ILE A 162 22.21 -1.70 -12.04
N GLU A 163 22.48 -1.01 -13.14
CA GLU A 163 21.76 0.16 -13.62
C GLU A 163 20.38 -0.14 -14.22
N GLN A 164 20.13 -1.38 -14.64
CA GLN A 164 18.86 -1.78 -15.24
C GLN A 164 17.76 -1.80 -14.17
N CYS A 165 16.97 -0.73 -14.09
CA CYS A 165 15.80 -0.66 -13.20
C CYS A 165 14.49 -0.98 -13.92
N GLY A 166 14.41 -0.77 -15.23
CA GLY A 166 13.21 -1.01 -16.03
C GLY A 166 12.87 -2.49 -16.09
N PHE A 167 11.64 -2.85 -15.71
CA PHE A 167 11.11 -4.22 -15.76
C PHE A 167 11.89 -5.26 -14.93
N TYR A 168 12.75 -4.80 -14.01
CA TYR A 168 13.51 -5.67 -13.11
C TYR A 168 12.85 -5.71 -11.73
N GLU A 169 12.72 -6.91 -11.16
CA GLU A 169 12.05 -7.08 -9.87
C GLU A 169 12.78 -6.37 -8.72
N GLY A 170 12.03 -5.77 -7.80
CA GLY A 170 12.60 -5.04 -6.66
C GLY A 170 13.16 -3.64 -6.99
N ARG A 171 13.33 -3.33 -8.28
CA ARG A 171 13.78 -2.02 -8.78
C ARG A 171 12.61 -1.19 -9.30
N SER A 172 12.75 0.14 -9.29
CA SER A 172 11.69 1.07 -9.70
C SER A 172 12.24 2.28 -10.47
N THR A 173 11.38 2.99 -11.19
CA THR A 173 11.76 4.26 -11.84
C THR A 173 12.23 5.30 -10.83
N THR A 174 11.74 5.23 -9.59
CA THR A 174 12.17 6.10 -8.49
C THR A 174 13.65 5.87 -8.16
N ASP A 175 14.14 4.63 -8.25
CA ASP A 175 15.54 4.31 -7.99
C ASP A 175 16.44 5.01 -9.00
N THR A 176 16.10 4.91 -10.30
CA THR A 176 16.82 5.58 -11.38
C THR A 176 16.84 7.09 -11.21
N LEU A 177 15.68 7.68 -10.86
CA LEU A 177 15.57 9.13 -10.67
C LEU A 177 16.37 9.63 -9.46
N ILE A 178 16.32 8.90 -8.34
CA ILE A 178 17.10 9.23 -7.14
C ILE A 178 18.61 9.14 -7.43
N ARG A 179 19.06 8.09 -8.15
CA ARG A 179 20.47 7.97 -8.55
C ARG A 179 20.91 9.11 -9.45
N LEU A 180 20.13 9.42 -10.48
CA LEU A 180 20.43 10.52 -11.39
C LEU A 180 20.53 11.85 -10.64
N GLU A 181 19.55 12.16 -9.80
CA GLU A 181 19.54 13.37 -8.97
C GLU A 181 20.76 13.45 -8.05
N HIS A 182 21.08 12.33 -7.39
CA HIS A 182 22.24 12.21 -6.52
C HIS A 182 23.55 12.44 -7.26
N HIS A 183 23.77 11.80 -8.41
CA HIS A 183 24.99 11.96 -9.20
C HIS A 183 25.18 13.41 -9.68
N VAL A 184 24.11 14.04 -10.18
CA VAL A 184 24.15 15.43 -10.64
C VAL A 184 24.45 16.38 -9.48
N LYS A 185 23.72 16.27 -8.35
CA LYS A 185 23.94 17.10 -7.15
C LYS A 185 25.32 16.87 -6.53
N LYS A 186 25.83 15.64 -6.52
CA LYS A 186 27.22 15.32 -6.11
C LYS A 186 28.24 15.97 -7.04
N GLY A 187 27.98 16.00 -8.35
CA GLY A 187 28.78 16.74 -9.32
C GLY A 187 28.83 18.25 -9.01
N PHE A 188 27.68 18.84 -8.65
CA PHE A 188 27.62 20.23 -8.19
C PHE A 188 28.46 20.46 -6.93
N LEU A 189 28.30 19.63 -5.91
CA LEU A 189 29.08 19.74 -4.66
C LEU A 189 30.59 19.62 -4.89
N LYS A 190 31.02 18.74 -5.80
CA LYS A 190 32.44 18.58 -6.16
C LYS A 190 32.99 19.69 -7.05
N LYS A 191 32.21 20.74 -7.36
CA LYS A 191 32.57 21.77 -8.35
C LYS A 191 33.04 21.17 -9.68
N ARG A 192 32.50 19.99 -10.05
CA ARG A 192 32.72 19.35 -11.36
C ARG A 192 31.84 20.00 -12.46
N HIS A 193 31.28 21.15 -12.14
CA HIS A 193 30.64 22.07 -13.06
C HIS A 193 31.61 23.24 -13.23
N THR A 194 31.87 23.64 -14.47
CA THR A 194 32.66 24.83 -14.75
C THR A 194 31.86 26.04 -14.29
N LEU A 195 32.34 26.74 -13.25
CA LEU A 195 31.91 28.11 -12.94
C LEU A 195 32.32 29.12 -14.03
N LYS A 196 33.12 28.67 -15.01
CA LYS A 196 33.53 29.46 -16.18
C LYS A 196 32.56 29.26 -17.35
N LYS A 197 32.24 30.37 -18.01
CA LYS A 197 31.51 30.51 -19.29
C LYS A 197 32.23 29.86 -20.48
N GLU A 198 32.88 28.72 -20.31
CA GLU A 198 33.34 27.96 -21.47
C GLU A 198 32.14 27.20 -22.05
N PRO A 199 31.97 27.19 -23.38
CA PRO A 199 30.89 26.45 -24.01
C PRO A 199 31.00 24.96 -23.62
N ASP A 200 29.85 24.35 -23.32
CA ASP A 200 29.81 22.91 -23.04
C ASP A 200 30.49 22.14 -24.18
N PRO A 201 31.31 21.12 -23.89
CA PRO A 201 31.96 20.34 -24.93
C PRO A 201 30.91 19.64 -25.81
N ASP A 202 31.18 19.56 -27.11
CA ASP A 202 30.36 18.79 -28.02
C ASP A 202 30.52 17.30 -27.73
N ILE A 203 29.48 16.70 -27.14
CA ILE A 203 29.43 15.26 -26.87
C ILE A 203 28.76 14.57 -28.04
N PHE A 204 29.39 13.55 -28.62
CA PHE A 204 28.81 12.73 -29.68
C PHE A 204 28.51 11.33 -29.18
N LEU A 205 27.34 10.80 -29.52
CA LEU A 205 26.95 9.41 -29.28
C LEU A 205 26.61 8.75 -30.61
N ASN A 206 27.40 7.75 -31.01
CA ASN A 206 27.28 7.07 -32.30
C ASN A 206 27.28 8.05 -33.50
N GLY A 207 28.18 9.05 -33.46
CA GLY A 207 28.30 10.09 -34.48
C GLY A 207 27.23 11.20 -34.42
N LEU A 208 26.24 11.09 -33.54
CA LEU A 208 25.21 12.11 -33.34
C LEU A 208 25.59 13.06 -32.20
N LYS A 209 25.67 14.36 -32.49
CA LYS A 209 25.87 15.39 -31.47
C LYS A 209 24.70 15.39 -30.47
N ILE A 210 25.00 15.20 -29.20
CA ILE A 210 24.04 15.31 -28.11
C ILE A 210 23.74 16.79 -27.90
N ARG A 211 22.47 17.17 -28.04
CA ARG A 211 22.02 18.55 -27.83
C ARG A 211 21.96 18.88 -26.35
N CYS A 212 22.69 19.91 -25.91
CA CYS A 212 22.48 20.53 -24.60
C CYS A 212 21.13 21.26 -24.56
N THR A 213 20.36 21.04 -23.49
CA THR A 213 19.05 21.66 -23.28
C THR A 213 18.92 22.15 -21.84
N GLU A 214 18.27 23.30 -21.63
CA GLU A 214 18.02 23.82 -20.28
C GLU A 214 17.08 22.96 -19.44
N SER A 215 16.23 22.17 -20.10
CA SER A 215 15.32 21.25 -19.42
C SER A 215 15.04 20.02 -20.26
N PHE A 216 14.98 18.85 -19.62
CA PHE A 216 14.76 17.57 -20.28
C PHE A 216 13.75 16.71 -19.50
N ARG A 217 12.80 16.07 -20.20
CA ARG A 217 11.84 15.16 -19.57
C ARG A 217 12.38 13.74 -19.54
N TYR A 218 12.53 13.19 -18.34
CA TYR A 218 12.98 11.82 -18.13
C TYR A 218 12.07 11.10 -17.13
N LEU A 219 11.58 9.92 -17.50
CA LEU A 219 10.65 9.11 -16.70
C LEU A 219 9.47 9.94 -16.14
N GLY A 220 8.94 10.88 -16.92
CA GLY A 220 7.80 11.72 -16.52
C GLY A 220 8.13 12.88 -15.58
N VAL A 221 9.39 13.06 -15.20
CA VAL A 221 9.90 14.21 -14.43
C VAL A 221 10.59 15.19 -15.37
N LEU A 222 10.41 16.49 -15.15
CA LEU A 222 11.12 17.53 -15.89
C LEU A 222 12.36 17.94 -15.09
N LEU A 223 13.54 17.71 -15.65
CA LEU A 223 14.83 18.05 -15.04
C LEU A 223 15.27 19.39 -15.63
N ASP A 224 15.37 20.44 -14.82
CA ASP A 224 16.04 21.68 -15.22
C ASP A 224 17.56 21.59 -14.96
N SER A 225 18.36 22.38 -15.68
CA SER A 225 19.84 22.32 -15.64
C SER A 225 20.45 22.45 -14.24
N GLN A 226 19.74 23.06 -13.29
CA GLN A 226 20.19 23.27 -11.91
C GLN A 226 19.47 22.36 -10.90
N LEU A 227 18.55 21.52 -11.36
CA LEU A 227 17.66 20.70 -10.52
C LEU A 227 17.02 21.54 -9.41
N THR A 228 16.44 22.68 -9.79
CA THR A 228 15.61 23.54 -8.93
C THR A 228 14.21 22.99 -8.75
N TRP A 229 13.75 22.19 -9.71
CA TRP A 229 12.43 21.57 -9.81
C TRP A 229 11.27 22.54 -10.00
N GLU A 230 11.54 23.82 -10.25
CA GLU A 230 10.49 24.83 -10.37
C GLU A 230 9.56 24.55 -11.55
N LYS A 231 10.13 24.41 -12.76
CA LYS A 231 9.36 24.07 -13.97
C LYS A 231 8.59 22.75 -13.80
N HIS A 232 9.19 21.76 -13.15
CA HIS A 232 8.51 20.47 -12.87
C HIS A 232 7.31 20.64 -11.94
N ILE A 233 7.48 21.41 -10.86
CA ILE A 233 6.43 21.62 -9.87
C ILE A 233 5.28 22.45 -10.47
N GLU A 234 5.55 23.39 -11.36
CA GLU A 234 4.52 24.14 -12.09
C GLU A 234 3.69 23.25 -13.02
N GLU A 235 4.34 22.36 -13.78
CA GLU A 235 3.62 21.34 -14.56
C GLU A 235 2.81 20.40 -13.66
N LEU A 236 3.36 20.03 -12.50
CA LEU A 236 2.69 19.17 -11.54
C LEU A 236 1.46 19.85 -10.95
N ILE A 237 1.54 21.13 -10.59
CA ILE A 237 0.41 21.95 -10.13
C ILE A 237 -0.67 21.97 -11.20
N THR A 238 -0.32 22.23 -12.45
CA THR A 238 -1.27 22.21 -13.58
C THR A 238 -1.97 20.85 -13.71
N ALA A 239 -1.22 19.75 -13.57
CA ALA A 239 -1.77 18.40 -13.63
C ALA A 239 -2.66 18.06 -12.41
N VAL A 240 -2.38 18.65 -11.24
CA VAL A 240 -3.19 18.53 -10.02
C VAL A 240 -4.47 19.35 -10.14
N ASP A 241 -4.40 20.59 -10.65
CA ASP A 241 -5.58 21.44 -10.82
C ASP A 241 -6.58 20.84 -11.82
N ARG A 242 -6.11 20.27 -12.93
CA ARG A 242 -6.98 19.50 -13.86
C ARG A 242 -7.70 18.34 -13.17
N ARG A 243 -7.01 17.60 -12.30
CA ARG A 243 -7.61 16.51 -11.51
C ARG A 243 -8.59 17.01 -10.45
N LYS A 244 -8.31 18.18 -9.87
CA LYS A 244 -9.20 18.83 -8.89
C LYS A 244 -10.54 19.21 -9.51
N MET A 245 -10.61 19.48 -10.82
CA MET A 245 -11.89 19.70 -11.52
C MET A 245 -12.84 18.50 -11.39
N LEU A 246 -12.31 17.27 -11.43
CA LEU A 246 -13.11 16.06 -11.22
C LEU A 246 -13.65 15.99 -9.79
N ILE A 247 -12.81 16.33 -8.80
CA ILE A 247 -13.24 16.41 -7.39
C ILE A 247 -14.32 17.47 -7.23
N ASN A 248 -14.18 18.63 -7.90
CA ASN A 248 -15.18 19.70 -7.87
C ASN A 248 -16.53 19.24 -8.41
N ALA A 249 -16.53 18.48 -9.51
CA ALA A 249 -17.73 17.92 -10.11
C ALA A 249 -18.42 16.91 -9.18
N ILE A 250 -17.67 15.96 -8.61
CA ILE A 250 -18.23 14.92 -7.72
C ILE A 250 -18.68 15.52 -6.37
N CYS A 251 -18.02 16.58 -5.89
CA CYS A 251 -18.43 17.29 -4.68
C CYS A 251 -19.78 18.02 -4.83
N ASN A 252 -20.35 18.09 -6.05
CA ASN A 252 -21.66 18.70 -6.29
C ASN A 252 -22.74 18.02 -5.44
N LYS A 253 -23.64 18.84 -4.87
CA LYS A 253 -24.75 18.42 -4.01
C LYS A 253 -25.64 17.35 -4.66
N LYS A 254 -25.73 17.31 -6.01
CA LYS A 254 -26.52 16.32 -6.78
C LYS A 254 -26.10 14.87 -6.50
N TYR A 255 -24.80 14.60 -6.37
CA TYR A 255 -24.30 13.22 -6.34
C TYR A 255 -24.35 12.57 -4.95
N LYS A 256 -24.68 13.33 -3.89
CA LYS A 256 -24.82 12.86 -2.50
C LYS A 256 -23.70 11.89 -2.03
N VAL A 257 -22.48 12.06 -2.53
CA VAL A 257 -21.38 11.13 -2.24
C VAL A 257 -20.94 11.25 -0.78
N PRO A 258 -20.83 10.14 -0.04
CA PRO A 258 -20.30 10.15 1.33
C PRO A 258 -18.90 10.77 1.41
N ARG A 259 -18.64 11.49 2.51
CA ARG A 259 -17.38 12.21 2.72
C ARG A 259 -16.15 11.29 2.67
N ASP A 260 -16.25 10.09 3.22
CA ASP A 260 -15.13 9.16 3.30
C ASP A 260 -14.75 8.59 1.93
N VAL A 261 -15.75 8.27 1.09
CA VAL A 261 -15.55 7.91 -0.31
C VAL A 261 -14.87 9.06 -1.06
N LEU A 262 -15.35 10.30 -0.90
CA LEU A 262 -14.72 11.48 -1.51
C LEU A 262 -13.28 11.68 -1.04
N MET A 263 -12.99 11.43 0.24
CA MET A 263 -11.64 11.51 0.79
C MET A 263 -10.71 10.44 0.21
N GLN A 264 -11.18 9.20 0.09
CA GLN A 264 -10.41 8.12 -0.56
C GLN A 264 -10.10 8.46 -2.01
N PHE A 265 -11.11 8.92 -2.76
CA PHE A 265 -10.97 9.35 -4.14
C PHE A 265 -9.98 10.52 -4.30
N SER A 266 -10.09 11.52 -3.42
CA SER A 266 -9.19 12.69 -3.39
C SER A 266 -7.74 12.28 -3.12
N LYS A 267 -7.50 11.40 -2.13
CA LYS A 267 -6.17 10.86 -1.83
C LYS A 267 -5.61 10.09 -3.03
N ALA A 268 -6.40 9.19 -3.63
CA ALA A 268 -5.95 8.37 -4.75
C ALA A 268 -5.53 9.20 -5.97
N ILE A 269 -6.32 10.22 -6.33
CA ILE A 269 -6.09 11.00 -7.55
C ILE A 269 -5.04 12.09 -7.37
N ILE A 270 -5.10 12.82 -6.26
CA ILE A 270 -4.21 13.97 -6.03
C ILE A 270 -2.88 13.52 -5.46
N LEU A 271 -2.89 12.77 -4.35
CA LEU A 271 -1.65 12.29 -3.75
C LEU A 271 -0.95 11.28 -4.67
N GLY A 272 -1.69 10.44 -5.40
CA GLY A 272 -1.08 9.56 -6.41
C GLY A 272 -0.28 10.30 -7.49
N LYS A 273 -0.67 11.54 -7.82
CA LYS A 273 0.07 12.39 -8.77
C LYS A 273 1.22 13.14 -8.10
N ILE A 274 1.02 13.65 -6.88
CA ILE A 274 2.04 14.39 -6.11
C ILE A 274 3.17 13.47 -5.63
N ASP A 275 2.84 12.29 -5.10
CA ASP A 275 3.79 11.37 -4.49
C ASP A 275 4.78 10.78 -5.53
N TYR A 276 4.40 10.73 -6.81
CA TYR A 276 5.32 10.31 -7.85
C TYR A 276 6.54 11.25 -7.92
N ALA A 277 7.74 10.67 -7.82
CA ALA A 277 9.01 11.40 -7.76
C ALA A 277 9.14 12.40 -6.59
N SER A 278 8.28 12.33 -5.56
CA SER A 278 8.35 13.27 -4.43
C SER A 278 9.62 13.18 -3.59
N LEU A 279 10.33 12.05 -3.68
CA LEU A 279 11.65 11.84 -3.07
C LEU A 279 12.79 12.43 -3.90
N VAL A 280 12.53 12.77 -5.16
CA VAL A 280 13.52 13.26 -6.14
C VAL A 280 13.51 14.78 -6.20
N TYR A 281 12.34 15.42 -6.08
CA TYR A 281 12.22 16.88 -6.05
C TYR A 281 12.20 17.48 -4.64
N ALA A 282 12.46 16.69 -3.58
CA ALA A 282 12.39 17.17 -2.20
C ALA A 282 13.49 18.21 -1.86
N SER A 283 14.55 18.27 -2.66
CA SER A 283 15.60 19.29 -2.57
C SER A 283 15.13 20.68 -2.98
N ALA A 284 13.99 20.80 -3.69
CA ALA A 284 13.40 22.09 -4.10
C ALA A 284 13.23 23.08 -2.94
N LYS A 285 13.21 24.38 -3.27
CA LYS A 285 13.02 25.48 -2.30
C LYS A 285 11.69 25.31 -1.55
N LYS A 286 11.69 25.62 -0.25
CA LYS A 286 10.49 25.51 0.61
C LYS A 286 9.30 26.32 0.06
N THR A 287 9.55 27.50 -0.52
CA THR A 287 8.53 28.35 -1.15
C THR A 287 7.88 27.69 -2.37
N ILE A 288 8.65 26.99 -3.20
CA ILE A 288 8.13 26.24 -4.35
C ILE A 288 7.33 25.01 -3.88
N LEU A 289 7.84 24.25 -2.92
CA LEU A 289 7.11 23.12 -2.34
C LEU A 289 5.81 23.54 -1.63
N ALA A 290 5.77 24.75 -1.05
CA ALA A 290 4.59 25.30 -0.41
C ALA A 290 3.43 25.51 -1.39
N LYS A 291 3.71 25.78 -2.68
CA LYS A 291 2.68 25.86 -3.73
C LYS A 291 1.90 24.53 -3.85
N LEU A 292 2.57 23.38 -3.79
CA LEU A 292 1.92 22.06 -3.77
C LEU A 292 1.13 21.82 -2.48
N ASN A 293 1.66 22.24 -1.34
CA ASN A 293 0.97 22.12 -0.05
C ASN A 293 -0.36 22.88 -0.09
N ALA A 294 -0.38 24.09 -0.66
CA ALA A 294 -1.58 24.87 -0.83
C ALA A 294 -2.64 24.13 -1.66
N LYS A 295 -2.25 23.50 -2.78
CA LYS A 295 -3.17 22.72 -3.63
C LYS A 295 -3.75 21.50 -2.91
N TRP A 296 -2.96 20.82 -2.08
CA TRP A 296 -3.48 19.75 -1.25
C TRP A 296 -4.48 20.26 -0.20
N ASN A 297 -4.16 21.37 0.48
CA ASN A 297 -5.05 21.99 1.45
C ASN A 297 -6.36 22.50 0.83
N GLU A 298 -6.31 23.11 -0.36
CA GLU A 298 -7.50 23.47 -1.15
C GLU A 298 -8.37 22.26 -1.44
N THR A 299 -7.76 21.14 -1.82
CA THR A 299 -8.47 19.88 -2.07
C THR A 299 -9.16 19.38 -0.81
N LEU A 300 -8.45 19.36 0.33
CA LEU A 300 -9.04 18.97 1.62
C LEU A 300 -10.23 19.85 1.98
N ARG A 301 -10.09 21.18 1.87
CA ARG A 301 -11.19 22.12 2.14
C ARG A 301 -12.39 21.86 1.25
N ARG A 302 -12.17 21.59 -0.04
CA ARG A 302 -13.26 21.29 -0.97
C ARG A 302 -13.99 20.00 -0.59
N THR A 303 -13.24 18.96 -0.24
CA THR A 303 -13.81 17.65 0.10
C THR A 303 -14.56 17.67 1.44
N THR A 304 -14.07 18.44 2.42
CA THR A 304 -14.69 18.57 3.75
C THR A 304 -15.63 19.77 3.88
N ASN A 305 -15.80 20.55 2.82
CA ASN A 305 -16.58 21.80 2.86
C ASN A 305 -16.14 22.74 4.02
N ALA A 306 -14.84 22.69 4.35
CA ALA A 306 -14.25 23.51 5.38
C ALA A 306 -14.12 24.96 4.91
N LEU A 307 -14.26 25.89 5.86
CA LEU A 307 -14.12 27.31 5.57
C LEU A 307 -12.65 27.65 5.32
N LYS A 308 -12.37 28.74 4.59
CA LYS A 308 -10.99 29.19 4.33
C LYS A 308 -10.23 29.49 5.63
N SER A 309 -10.93 29.95 6.66
CA SER A 309 -10.39 30.27 7.99
C SER A 309 -10.02 29.04 8.83
N THR A 310 -10.49 27.83 8.47
CA THR A 310 -10.16 26.61 9.23
C THR A 310 -8.63 26.38 9.22
N PRO A 311 -7.98 26.16 10.38
CA PRO A 311 -6.55 25.88 10.48
C PRO A 311 -6.13 24.68 9.64
N ILE A 312 -4.98 24.79 8.96
CA ILE A 312 -4.41 23.70 8.16
C ILE A 312 -4.19 22.42 8.99
N PRO A 313 -3.65 22.49 10.22
CA PRO A 313 -3.46 21.29 11.03
C PRO A 313 -4.79 20.60 11.37
N ALA A 314 -5.85 21.37 11.66
CA ALA A 314 -7.18 20.82 11.91
C ALA A 314 -7.74 20.08 10.68
N LEU A 315 -7.51 20.60 9.46
CA LEU A 315 -7.86 19.88 8.23
C LEU A 315 -7.17 18.52 8.15
N HIS A 316 -5.88 18.45 8.45
CA HIS A 316 -5.11 17.22 8.37
C HIS A 316 -5.56 16.18 9.41
N ILE A 317 -5.76 16.62 10.66
CA ILE A 317 -6.22 15.77 11.76
C ILE A 317 -7.60 15.18 11.47
N GLU A 318 -8.59 16.03 11.17
CA GLU A 318 -9.96 15.59 10.89
C GLU A 318 -10.07 14.67 9.67
N THR A 319 -9.16 14.78 8.71
CA THR A 319 -9.18 13.96 7.47
C THR A 319 -8.27 12.73 7.53
N SER A 320 -7.57 12.53 8.66
CA SER A 320 -6.51 11.53 8.79
C SER A 320 -5.54 11.59 7.62
N THR A 321 -5.03 12.79 7.40
CA THR A 321 -3.96 13.07 6.45
C THR A 321 -2.82 13.79 7.17
N THR A 322 -1.70 13.89 6.48
CA THR A 322 -0.55 14.67 6.92
C THR A 322 -0.30 15.79 5.94
N SER A 323 0.47 16.79 6.37
CA SER A 323 1.03 17.74 5.42
C SER A 323 1.97 17.03 4.44
N LEU A 324 2.13 17.58 3.22
CA LEU A 324 3.03 16.97 2.24
C LEU A 324 4.49 16.89 2.71
N PRO A 325 5.05 17.83 3.50
CA PRO A 325 6.36 17.68 4.11
C PRO A 325 6.48 16.40 4.95
N THR A 326 5.57 16.18 5.91
CA THR A 326 5.53 14.95 6.72
C THR A 326 5.32 13.73 5.85
N ARG A 327 4.43 13.82 4.85
CA ARG A 327 4.17 12.74 3.90
C ARG A 327 5.43 12.32 3.13
N ARG A 328 6.29 13.26 2.69
CA ARG A 328 7.56 12.92 2.04
C ARG A 328 8.51 12.18 2.97
N LYS A 329 8.57 12.55 4.27
CA LYS A 329 9.34 11.81 5.29
C LYS A 329 8.81 10.38 5.47
N ILE A 330 7.48 10.21 5.53
CA ILE A 330 6.83 8.90 5.58
C ILE A 330 7.20 8.06 4.34
N LEU A 331 7.07 8.63 3.13
CA LEU A 331 7.39 7.94 1.87
C LEU A 331 8.87 7.57 1.79
N MET A 332 9.76 8.47 2.25
CA MET A 332 11.19 8.22 2.34
C MET A 332 11.49 7.05 3.27
N ALA A 333 10.89 7.03 4.46
CA ALA A 333 11.10 5.97 5.43
C ALA A 333 10.62 4.61 4.89
N LYS A 334 9.43 4.57 4.27
CA LYS A 334 8.92 3.36 3.58
C LYS A 334 9.86 2.91 2.45
N TYR A 335 10.38 3.85 1.68
CA TYR A 335 11.33 3.57 0.62
C TYR A 335 12.63 2.96 1.16
N LEU A 336 13.23 3.56 2.19
CA LEU A 336 14.47 3.07 2.81
C LEU A 336 14.27 1.69 3.47
N LEU A 337 13.14 1.44 4.13
CA LEU A 337 12.81 0.11 4.66
C LEU A 337 12.73 -0.94 3.55
N LYS A 338 12.10 -0.62 2.42
CA LYS A 338 12.04 -1.52 1.26
C LYS A 338 13.44 -1.85 0.74
N LYS A 339 14.34 -0.87 0.71
CA LYS A 339 15.73 -0.99 0.23
C LYS A 339 16.69 -1.69 1.20
N ARG A 340 16.27 -1.88 2.46
CA ARG A 340 17.01 -2.69 3.44
C ARG A 340 16.75 -4.18 3.30
N GLY A 341 15.53 -4.52 2.91
CA GLY A 341 15.08 -5.90 2.73
C GLY A 341 15.35 -6.47 1.33
N THR A 342 16.11 -5.79 0.48
CA THR A 342 16.60 -6.29 -0.82
C THR A 342 18.01 -6.86 -0.63
N GLU A 343 18.40 -7.87 -1.44
CA GLU A 343 19.71 -8.55 -1.34
C GLU A 343 20.90 -7.56 -1.31
N GLN A 344 22.08 -8.05 -0.91
CA GLN A 344 23.36 -7.33 -0.65
C GLN A 344 23.85 -6.37 -1.77
N GLU A 345 23.18 -6.35 -2.93
CA GLU A 345 23.48 -5.55 -4.12
C GLU A 345 22.46 -4.41 -4.36
N ASP A 346 21.81 -3.86 -3.32
CA ASP A 346 20.97 -2.68 -3.52
C ASP A 346 21.83 -1.44 -3.77
N ILE A 347 21.86 -1.03 -5.04
CA ILE A 347 22.63 0.11 -5.54
C ILE A 347 22.37 1.41 -4.77
N ILE A 348 21.14 1.62 -4.28
CA ILE A 348 20.80 2.82 -3.52
C ILE A 348 21.50 2.82 -2.17
N LYS A 349 21.59 1.66 -1.52
CA LYS A 349 22.29 1.54 -0.24
C LYS A 349 23.77 1.83 -0.40
N ASN A 350 24.40 1.22 -1.39
CA ASN A 350 25.85 1.28 -1.57
C ASN A 350 26.30 2.63 -2.16
N GLU A 351 25.59 3.19 -3.14
CA GLU A 351 25.99 4.44 -3.81
C GLU A 351 25.56 5.70 -3.07
N ILE A 352 24.43 5.65 -2.32
CA ILE A 352 23.78 6.86 -1.78
C ILE A 352 23.79 6.86 -0.25
N ILE A 353 23.24 5.83 0.39
CA ILE A 353 23.11 5.81 1.87
C ILE A 353 24.49 5.77 2.53
N MET A 354 25.42 5.02 1.94
CA MET A 354 26.79 4.88 2.45
C MET A 354 27.77 5.87 1.81
N ASP A 355 27.31 6.89 1.07
CA ASP A 355 28.19 7.86 0.40
C ASP A 355 28.96 8.71 1.43
N PRO A 356 30.27 8.51 1.62
CA PRO A 356 31.03 9.21 2.66
C PRO A 356 31.09 10.71 2.41
N TYR A 357 31.00 11.13 1.14
CA TYR A 357 31.10 12.54 0.73
C TYR A 357 29.92 13.40 1.23
N LEU A 358 28.79 12.76 1.56
CA LEU A 358 27.60 13.46 2.07
C LEU A 358 27.42 13.31 3.59
N MET A 359 28.22 12.45 4.22
CA MET A 359 28.34 12.34 5.68
C MET A 359 29.26 13.42 6.28
N ASP A 360 30.10 14.08 5.48
CA ASP A 360 30.86 15.24 5.95
C ASP A 360 29.92 16.46 6.02
N TYR A 361 29.61 16.86 7.25
CA TYR A 361 28.47 17.71 7.67
C TYR A 361 28.57 19.19 7.23
N ARG A 362 29.53 19.56 6.38
CA ARG A 362 29.92 20.98 6.16
C ARG A 362 29.52 21.59 4.81
N PHE A 363 28.78 20.88 3.96
CA PHE A 363 28.43 21.38 2.62
C PHE A 363 27.11 22.18 2.56
N GLU A 364 27.07 23.14 1.64
CA GLU A 364 25.95 24.04 1.37
C GLU A 364 24.58 23.32 1.29
N ILE A 365 23.61 23.80 2.06
CA ILE A 365 22.25 23.25 2.17
C ILE A 365 21.55 23.16 0.80
N HIS A 366 21.88 24.04 -0.14
CA HIS A 366 21.17 24.19 -1.42
C HIS A 366 21.44 23.08 -2.43
N ASN A 367 22.59 22.39 -2.34
CA ASN A 367 22.99 21.33 -3.28
C ASN A 367 22.94 19.92 -2.69
N THR A 368 22.41 19.77 -1.47
CA THR A 368 22.22 18.45 -0.86
C THR A 368 21.18 17.64 -1.66
N PRO A 369 21.48 16.39 -2.08
CA PRO A 369 20.52 15.52 -2.74
C PRO A 369 19.24 15.32 -1.93
N SER A 370 18.12 15.13 -2.61
CA SER A 370 16.78 15.10 -2.01
C SER A 370 16.62 14.01 -0.95
N LEU A 371 17.09 12.80 -1.24
CA LEU A 371 16.99 11.69 -0.30
C LEU A 371 17.81 11.96 0.97
N VAL A 372 19.03 12.49 0.82
CA VAL A 372 19.90 12.84 1.93
C VAL A 372 19.33 13.99 2.76
N LYS A 373 18.76 15.02 2.11
CA LYS A 373 18.08 16.12 2.79
C LYS A 373 16.91 15.62 3.63
N LEU A 374 16.07 14.72 3.10
CA LEU A 374 14.97 14.12 3.84
C LEU A 374 15.44 13.29 5.03
N MET A 375 16.56 12.57 4.88
CA MET A 375 17.18 11.80 5.98
C MET A 375 17.72 12.72 7.08
N LYS A 376 18.32 13.86 6.72
CA LYS A 376 18.80 14.87 7.68
C LYS A 376 17.66 15.54 8.45
N ASP A 377 16.56 15.84 7.75
CA ASP A 377 15.35 16.43 8.36
C ASP A 377 14.52 15.40 9.16
N TYR A 378 14.94 14.13 9.18
CA TYR A 378 14.25 13.05 9.86
C TYR A 378 14.68 12.99 11.34
N PRO A 379 13.75 12.83 12.31
CA PRO A 379 14.10 12.73 13.72
C PRO A 379 15.10 11.59 13.98
N THR A 380 16.26 11.90 14.55
CA THR A 380 17.39 10.96 14.72
C THR A 380 17.01 9.73 15.54
N ASN A 381 16.22 9.92 16.59
CA ASN A 381 15.65 8.86 17.45
C ASN A 381 14.63 7.96 16.75
N MET A 382 14.21 8.28 15.52
CA MET A 382 13.22 7.52 14.74
C MET A 382 13.78 6.99 13.43
N SER A 383 15.09 7.11 13.19
CA SER A 383 15.69 6.83 11.88
C SER A 383 15.20 5.49 11.32
N PRO A 384 14.66 5.44 10.08
CA PRO A 384 14.31 4.18 9.44
C PRO A 384 15.54 3.27 9.30
N LEU A 385 16.75 3.84 9.46
CA LEU A 385 17.99 3.10 9.48
C LEU A 385 18.27 2.35 10.81
N THR A 386 17.63 2.69 11.90
CA THR A 386 17.85 2.03 13.20
C THR A 386 16.70 1.11 13.59
N ILE A 387 15.56 1.22 12.91
CA ILE A 387 14.41 0.34 13.15
C ILE A 387 14.76 -1.09 12.73
N PRO A 388 14.71 -2.08 13.64
CA PRO A 388 14.95 -3.48 13.31
C PRO A 388 13.94 -3.95 12.26
N THR A 389 14.44 -4.53 11.17
CA THR A 389 13.63 -5.27 10.20
C THR A 389 14.24 -6.64 10.06
N ASP A 390 13.41 -7.69 10.02
CA ASP A 390 13.85 -9.04 9.72
C ASP A 390 14.69 -9.05 8.44
N LYS A 391 15.94 -9.53 8.56
CA LYS A 391 16.80 -9.77 7.40
C LYS A 391 16.08 -10.77 6.50
N LYS A 392 15.88 -10.44 5.23
CA LYS A 392 15.47 -11.45 4.25
C LYS A 392 16.66 -12.37 3.99
N ASN A 393 16.71 -13.52 4.65
CA ASN A 393 17.64 -14.56 4.26
C ASN A 393 17.20 -15.12 2.90
N LYS A 394 18.18 -15.31 2.01
CA LYS A 394 18.04 -15.91 0.68
C LYS A 394 17.96 -17.43 0.90
N ILE A 395 16.95 -18.10 0.32
CA ILE A 395 16.80 -19.55 0.43
C ILE A 395 16.81 -20.12 -0.99
N GLU A 396 17.83 -20.92 -1.30
CA GLU A 396 17.85 -21.77 -2.48
C GLU A 396 17.19 -23.12 -2.13
N GLY A 397 16.45 -23.72 -3.07
CA GLY A 397 15.94 -25.08 -2.91
C GLY A 397 14.53 -25.23 -2.33
N LEU A 398 13.58 -24.33 -2.64
CA LEU A 398 12.17 -24.49 -2.29
C LEU A 398 11.44 -25.61 -3.11
N GLU A 399 12.16 -26.67 -3.53
CA GLU A 399 11.75 -27.54 -4.63
C GLU A 399 11.11 -28.89 -4.23
N ARG A 400 11.05 -29.25 -2.95
CA ARG A 400 10.46 -30.52 -2.50
C ARG A 400 9.00 -30.36 -2.10
N ASN A 401 8.16 -31.25 -2.61
CA ASN A 401 6.74 -31.39 -2.27
C ASN A 401 6.63 -31.59 -0.76
N ILE A 402 6.09 -30.61 -0.07
CA ILE A 402 5.89 -30.72 1.37
C ILE A 402 4.57 -31.47 1.58
N SER A 403 4.59 -32.52 2.40
CA SER A 403 3.43 -33.33 2.75
C SER A 403 2.53 -32.62 3.75
N TRP A 404 2.06 -31.41 3.42
CA TRP A 404 1.03 -30.75 4.22
C TRP A 404 -0.33 -31.36 3.89
N LYS A 405 -1.01 -31.95 4.87
CA LYS A 405 -2.46 -32.19 4.78
C LYS A 405 -3.20 -30.95 5.31
N ILE A 406 -3.48 -30.01 4.43
CA ILE A 406 -4.43 -28.93 4.74
C ILE A 406 -5.81 -29.42 4.34
N HIS A 407 -6.59 -29.85 5.33
CA HIS A 407 -8.01 -30.20 5.15
C HIS A 407 -8.81 -28.89 4.99
N GLU A 408 -8.98 -28.44 3.73
CA GLU A 408 -9.75 -27.23 3.39
C GLU A 408 -11.26 -27.49 3.17
N GLU A 409 -11.70 -28.75 3.17
CA GLU A 409 -13.06 -29.15 2.79
C GLU A 409 -14.16 -28.80 3.80
N ILE A 410 -13.86 -28.01 4.84
CA ILE A 410 -14.88 -27.60 5.80
C ILE A 410 -15.56 -26.32 5.27
N GLY A 411 -16.25 -26.52 4.16
CA GLY A 411 -17.10 -25.55 3.51
C GLY A 411 -18.35 -25.29 4.34
N GLN A 412 -18.44 -24.06 4.84
CA GLN A 412 -19.63 -23.39 5.38
C GLN A 412 -20.00 -23.72 6.84
N LYS A 413 -19.38 -22.96 7.77
CA LYS A 413 -19.86 -22.74 9.16
C LYS A 413 -21.38 -22.46 9.26
N SER A 414 -22.05 -22.06 8.18
CA SER A 414 -23.46 -21.70 8.15
C SER A 414 -24.45 -22.87 8.01
N ARG A 415 -24.01 -24.14 7.98
CA ARG A 415 -24.91 -25.30 7.78
C ARG A 415 -24.79 -26.43 8.81
N MET A 416 -23.85 -26.34 9.76
CA MET A 416 -23.60 -27.40 10.76
C MET A 416 -23.76 -26.86 12.18
N SER A 417 -24.28 -27.67 13.09
CA SER A 417 -24.36 -27.31 14.52
C SER A 417 -22.97 -27.32 15.16
N GLU A 418 -22.81 -26.59 16.27
CA GLU A 418 -21.56 -26.58 17.05
C GLU A 418 -21.15 -27.99 17.49
N GLN A 419 -22.12 -28.83 17.85
CA GLN A 419 -21.88 -30.22 18.25
C GLN A 419 -21.36 -31.08 17.09
N SER A 420 -21.86 -30.88 15.87
CA SER A 420 -21.34 -31.56 14.67
C SER A 420 -19.92 -31.10 14.32
N LEU A 421 -19.61 -29.81 14.51
CA LEU A 421 -18.27 -29.26 14.29
C LEU A 421 -17.27 -29.75 15.34
N LEU A 422 -17.70 -29.88 16.60
CA LEU A 422 -16.90 -30.48 17.67
C LEU A 422 -16.60 -31.95 17.37
N GLN A 423 -17.62 -32.74 17.04
CA GLN A 423 -17.44 -34.16 16.72
C GLN A 423 -16.49 -34.34 15.54
N PHE A 424 -16.63 -33.51 14.50
CA PHE A 424 -15.71 -33.49 13.37
C PHE A 424 -14.27 -33.18 13.82
N ALA A 425 -14.07 -32.11 14.59
CA ALA A 425 -12.74 -31.71 15.05
C ALA A 425 -12.07 -32.80 15.91
N LEU A 426 -12.85 -33.46 16.79
CA LEU A 426 -12.36 -34.58 17.60
C LEU A 426 -11.99 -35.78 16.72
N SER A 427 -12.83 -36.14 15.74
CA SER A 427 -12.52 -37.23 14.80
C SER A 427 -11.27 -36.96 13.96
N GLU A 428 -11.04 -35.71 13.56
CA GLU A 428 -9.82 -35.34 12.84
C GLU A 428 -8.60 -35.42 13.76
N LEU A 429 -8.71 -34.97 15.01
CA LEU A 429 -7.61 -35.07 16.00
C LEU A 429 -7.27 -36.53 16.35
N GLU A 430 -8.22 -37.47 16.25
CA GLU A 430 -7.98 -38.92 16.42
C GLU A 430 -7.06 -39.49 15.33
N ASN A 431 -7.15 -39.00 14.09
CA ASN A 431 -6.22 -39.37 13.00
C ASN A 431 -4.75 -39.04 13.35
N TYR A 432 -4.55 -38.13 14.29
CA TYR A 432 -3.25 -37.67 14.78
C TYR A 432 -3.03 -38.04 16.25
N ARG A 433 -3.59 -39.16 16.73
CA ARG A 433 -3.44 -39.62 18.13
C ARG A 433 -1.97 -39.70 18.58
N ASP A 434 -1.08 -40.18 17.71
CA ASP A 434 0.35 -40.38 17.98
C ASP A 434 1.19 -39.10 17.80
N TYR A 435 0.57 -37.98 17.48
CA TYR A 435 1.24 -36.68 17.32
C TYR A 435 1.15 -35.88 18.61
N ARG A 436 2.25 -35.20 18.97
CA ARG A 436 2.23 -34.15 19.99
C ARG A 436 1.56 -32.91 19.43
N LYS A 437 0.56 -32.41 20.14
CA LYS A 437 -0.37 -31.39 19.65
C LYS A 437 -0.04 -30.03 20.28
N PHE A 438 0.14 -29.03 19.43
CA PHE A 438 0.25 -27.63 19.77
C PHE A 438 -0.98 -26.91 19.26
N PHE A 439 -1.71 -26.23 20.13
CA PHE A 439 -2.84 -25.40 19.75
C PHE A 439 -2.41 -23.94 19.78
N THR A 440 -2.81 -23.16 18.78
CA THR A 440 -2.31 -21.79 18.58
C THR A 440 -3.47 -20.84 18.32
N ASP A 441 -3.40 -19.65 18.93
CA ASP A 441 -4.36 -18.59 18.68
C ASP A 441 -3.74 -17.19 18.82
N GLY A 442 -4.34 -16.21 18.14
CA GLY A 442 -4.04 -14.79 18.26
C GLY A 442 -5.30 -14.00 18.63
N SER A 443 -5.19 -13.05 19.57
CA SER A 443 -6.32 -12.25 20.04
C SER A 443 -6.03 -10.75 19.99
N LYS A 444 -7.07 -9.97 19.69
CA LYS A 444 -7.03 -8.50 19.70
C LYS A 444 -8.23 -7.92 20.45
N ILE A 445 -7.97 -7.31 21.60
CA ILE A 445 -8.98 -6.64 22.44
C ILE A 445 -8.68 -5.14 22.46
N GLY A 446 -9.57 -4.34 21.87
CA GLY A 446 -9.33 -2.91 21.67
C GLY A 446 -8.09 -2.66 20.80
N SER A 447 -7.10 -1.94 21.31
CA SER A 447 -5.80 -1.76 20.65
C SER A 447 -4.75 -2.80 21.04
N ARG A 448 -5.03 -3.65 22.03
CA ARG A 448 -4.04 -4.57 22.60
C ARG A 448 -4.10 -5.91 21.85
N THR A 449 -2.94 -6.50 21.59
CA THR A 449 -2.83 -7.74 20.80
C THR A 449 -1.91 -8.72 21.51
N GLY A 450 -2.28 -9.99 21.51
CA GLY A 450 -1.54 -11.08 22.15
C GLY A 450 -1.71 -12.38 21.37
N CYS A 451 -0.87 -13.36 21.67
CA CYS A 451 -0.99 -14.72 21.14
C CYS A 451 -0.76 -15.76 22.23
N GLY A 452 -1.38 -16.92 22.05
CA GLY A 452 -1.33 -18.06 22.96
C GLY A 452 -0.97 -19.34 22.23
N ILE A 453 -0.16 -20.16 22.88
CA ILE A 453 0.22 -21.50 22.44
C ILE A 453 -0.01 -22.45 23.63
N TRP A 454 -0.71 -23.55 23.35
CA TRP A 454 -0.94 -24.63 24.30
C TRP A 454 -0.28 -25.91 23.79
N ASP A 455 0.74 -26.37 24.49
CA ASP A 455 1.37 -27.68 24.26
C ASP A 455 0.64 -28.73 25.08
N ASP A 456 -0.16 -29.56 24.40
CA ASP A 456 -1.01 -30.53 25.08
C ASP A 456 -0.24 -31.71 25.68
N TYR A 457 1.00 -31.97 25.23
CA TYR A 457 1.82 -33.03 25.81
C TYR A 457 2.48 -32.56 27.12
N LYS A 458 3.13 -31.39 27.10
CA LYS A 458 3.79 -30.83 28.29
C LYS A 458 2.82 -30.16 29.26
N LYS A 459 1.57 -29.94 28.83
CA LYS A 459 0.60 -29.08 29.52
C LYS A 459 1.20 -27.69 29.80
N LEU A 460 2.01 -27.20 28.85
CA LEU A 460 2.76 -25.97 28.96
C LEU A 460 2.03 -24.85 28.21
N VAL A 461 2.00 -23.68 28.85
CA VAL A 461 1.47 -22.45 28.25
C VAL A 461 2.64 -21.57 27.81
N THR A 462 2.58 -21.15 26.56
CA THR A 462 3.42 -20.06 26.05
C THR A 462 2.50 -18.94 25.56
N GLN A 463 2.73 -17.71 26.03
CA GLN A 463 1.90 -16.56 25.68
C GLN A 463 2.71 -15.27 25.60
N TYR A 464 2.45 -14.47 24.56
CA TYR A 464 3.18 -13.22 24.29
C TYR A 464 2.22 -12.05 24.10
N ARG A 465 2.56 -10.94 24.74
CA ARG A 465 1.98 -9.62 24.51
C ARG A 465 2.67 -8.96 23.33
N LEU A 466 2.01 -9.06 22.18
CA LEU A 466 2.48 -8.48 20.93
C LEU A 466 2.26 -6.96 20.90
N SER A 467 2.83 -6.27 19.91
CA SER A 467 2.60 -4.83 19.74
C SER A 467 1.12 -4.50 19.47
N ASP A 468 0.63 -3.36 19.97
CA ASP A 468 -0.76 -2.87 19.75
C ASP A 468 -1.15 -2.73 18.26
N HIS A 469 -0.14 -2.55 17.42
CA HIS A 469 -0.31 -2.39 15.98
C HIS A 469 -0.39 -3.74 15.26
N THR A 470 -0.25 -4.87 15.96
CA THR A 470 -0.26 -6.21 15.36
C THR A 470 -1.68 -6.51 14.90
N SER A 471 -1.85 -6.88 13.62
CA SER A 471 -3.13 -7.33 13.11
C SER A 471 -3.46 -8.70 13.67
N ILE A 472 -4.76 -9.03 13.80
CA ILE A 472 -5.21 -10.35 14.27
C ILE A 472 -4.55 -11.49 13.48
N TYR A 473 -4.58 -11.39 12.15
CA TYR A 473 -3.89 -12.29 11.23
C TYR A 473 -2.41 -12.49 11.52
N MET A 474 -1.72 -11.45 11.99
CA MET A 474 -0.29 -11.53 12.27
C MET A 474 -0.02 -12.14 13.65
N ALA A 475 -0.93 -11.92 14.60
CA ALA A 475 -0.87 -12.57 15.91
C ALA A 475 -1.07 -14.08 15.78
N GLU A 476 -2.04 -14.51 14.96
CA GLU A 476 -2.27 -15.92 14.62
C GLU A 476 -1.04 -16.54 13.94
N LEU A 477 -0.45 -15.86 12.94
CA LEU A 477 0.76 -16.34 12.26
C LEU A 477 1.97 -16.42 13.21
N PHE A 478 2.09 -15.47 14.14
CA PHE A 478 3.14 -15.47 15.17
C PHE A 478 2.96 -16.63 16.16
N ALA A 479 1.72 -16.99 16.51
CA ALA A 479 1.43 -18.13 17.36
C ALA A 479 1.92 -19.44 16.71
N ILE A 480 1.67 -19.60 15.41
CA ILE A 480 2.16 -20.74 14.61
C ILE A 480 3.69 -20.75 14.57
N ASP A 481 4.34 -19.63 14.23
CA ASP A 481 5.80 -19.50 14.22
C ASP A 481 6.43 -19.85 15.56
N THR A 482 5.81 -19.43 16.66
CA THR A 482 6.27 -19.74 18.00
C THR A 482 6.20 -21.24 18.29
N ALA A 483 5.07 -21.89 17.99
CA ALA A 483 4.93 -23.34 18.19
C ALA A 483 5.98 -24.11 17.40
N ILE A 484 6.24 -23.72 16.14
CA ILE A 484 7.28 -24.31 15.32
C ILE A 484 8.68 -24.08 15.91
N LYS A 485 8.99 -22.87 16.37
CA LYS A 485 10.28 -22.56 17.02
C LYS A 485 10.48 -23.34 18.32
N GLU A 486 9.43 -23.62 19.06
CA GLU A 486 9.51 -24.47 20.25
C GLU A 486 9.88 -25.91 19.89
N ILE A 487 9.31 -26.45 18.81
CA ILE A 487 9.66 -27.77 18.28
C ILE A 487 11.13 -27.79 17.86
N VAL A 488 11.58 -26.81 17.07
CA VAL A 488 12.99 -26.67 16.66
C VAL A 488 13.93 -26.62 17.88
N ARG A 489 13.60 -25.79 18.87
CA ARG A 489 14.41 -25.60 20.08
C ARG A 489 14.54 -26.88 20.89
N GLU A 490 13.50 -27.71 20.93
CA GLU A 490 13.54 -28.97 21.65
C GLU A 490 14.39 -30.04 20.94
N GLY A 491 14.43 -30.01 19.61
CA GLY A 491 15.34 -30.86 18.82
C GLY A 491 15.12 -32.36 18.97
N LYS A 492 13.95 -32.79 19.49
CA LYS A 492 13.60 -34.21 19.63
C LYS A 492 12.96 -34.72 18.36
N GLU A 493 13.34 -35.93 17.96
CA GLU A 493 12.68 -36.61 16.85
C GLU A 493 11.24 -36.99 17.23
N GLY A 494 10.27 -36.77 16.34
CA GLY A 494 8.88 -37.12 16.62
C GLY A 494 7.86 -36.65 15.59
N LYS A 495 6.58 -36.88 15.91
CA LYS A 495 5.42 -36.46 15.12
C LYS A 495 4.73 -35.29 15.80
N TYR A 496 4.62 -34.16 15.12
CA TYR A 496 4.14 -32.89 15.66
C TYR A 496 2.93 -32.39 14.88
N LEU A 497 1.88 -31.97 15.60
CA LEU A 497 0.65 -31.42 15.03
C LEU A 497 0.47 -30.00 15.56
N VAL A 498 0.35 -29.02 14.66
CA VAL A 498 0.01 -27.64 15.00
C VAL A 498 -1.43 -27.37 14.55
N CYS A 499 -2.30 -27.11 15.51
CA CYS A 499 -3.72 -26.81 15.32
C CYS A 499 -3.94 -25.30 15.39
N THR A 500 -4.66 -24.75 14.41
CA THR A 500 -5.05 -23.33 14.39
C THR A 500 -6.46 -23.18 13.83
N ASP A 501 -7.22 -22.22 14.31
CA ASP A 501 -8.51 -21.85 13.73
C ASP A 501 -8.42 -20.75 12.65
N SER A 502 -7.20 -20.29 12.37
CA SER A 502 -6.93 -19.33 11.30
C SER A 502 -6.78 -20.01 9.94
N LEU A 503 -7.92 -20.21 9.27
CA LEU A 503 -7.93 -20.70 7.88
C LEU A 503 -7.16 -19.74 6.95
N SER A 504 -7.15 -18.44 7.25
CA SER A 504 -6.37 -17.45 6.51
C SER A 504 -4.87 -17.69 6.59
N CYS A 505 -4.34 -17.99 7.79
CA CYS A 505 -2.90 -18.28 7.96
C CYS A 505 -2.51 -19.58 7.26
N LEU A 506 -3.34 -20.62 7.33
CA LEU A 506 -3.08 -21.89 6.65
C LEU A 506 -3.10 -21.76 5.12
N LYS A 507 -4.13 -21.11 4.57
CA LYS A 507 -4.20 -20.82 3.13
C LYS A 507 -2.99 -20.01 2.67
N TYR A 508 -2.51 -19.10 3.51
CA TYR A 508 -1.34 -18.32 3.22
C TYR A 508 -0.05 -19.12 3.21
N LEU A 509 0.18 -19.96 4.24
CA LEU A 509 1.35 -20.84 4.32
C LEU A 509 1.38 -21.85 3.17
N LYS A 510 0.22 -22.33 2.71
CA LYS A 510 0.10 -23.23 1.54
C LYS A 510 0.68 -22.64 0.25
N VAL A 511 0.46 -21.34 0.04
CA VAL A 511 0.88 -20.62 -1.18
C VAL A 511 2.13 -19.75 -0.95
N ALA A 512 2.73 -19.83 0.25
CA ALA A 512 3.91 -19.08 0.62
C ALA A 512 5.09 -19.58 -0.24
N HIS A 513 5.48 -18.73 -1.19
CA HIS A 513 6.62 -18.94 -2.09
C HIS A 513 7.79 -18.05 -1.64
N GLU A 514 8.90 -18.10 -2.39
CA GLU A 514 10.14 -17.35 -2.13
C GLU A 514 9.94 -15.83 -1.86
N GLN A 515 8.80 -15.23 -2.25
CA GLN A 515 8.49 -13.81 -2.04
C GLN A 515 7.59 -13.51 -0.82
N ALA A 516 7.19 -14.50 -0.02
CA ALA A 516 6.38 -14.28 1.17
C ALA A 516 7.13 -13.40 2.22
N PRO A 517 6.42 -12.66 3.10
CA PRO A 517 6.98 -12.02 4.29
C PRO A 517 7.82 -12.99 5.12
N THR A 518 8.80 -12.43 5.85
CA THR A 518 9.82 -13.16 6.61
C THR A 518 9.24 -14.29 7.47
N MET A 519 8.23 -14.02 8.29
CA MET A 519 7.69 -15.03 9.20
C MET A 519 7.11 -16.27 8.53
N ALA A 520 6.37 -16.13 7.42
CA ALA A 520 5.84 -17.28 6.70
C ALA A 520 6.97 -18.12 6.08
N ARG A 521 8.07 -17.48 5.65
CA ARG A 521 9.27 -18.18 5.19
C ARG A 521 9.98 -18.88 6.33
N ASP A 522 10.11 -18.24 7.49
CA ASP A 522 10.76 -18.80 8.67
C ASP A 522 10.00 -20.04 9.17
N ILE A 523 8.66 -19.99 9.21
CA ILE A 523 7.79 -21.14 9.52
C ILE A 523 8.11 -22.31 8.58
N VAL A 524 8.06 -22.07 7.26
CA VAL A 524 8.29 -23.13 6.26
C VAL A 524 9.71 -23.67 6.34
N GLN A 525 10.71 -22.82 6.59
CA GLN A 525 12.11 -23.24 6.73
C GLN A 525 12.32 -24.08 7.99
N ASN A 526 11.81 -23.62 9.12
CA ASN A 526 11.94 -24.34 10.39
C ASN A 526 11.27 -25.70 10.32
N ILE A 527 10.13 -25.82 9.65
CA ILE A 527 9.49 -27.11 9.45
C ILE A 527 10.35 -28.05 8.61
N ARG A 528 10.98 -27.56 7.53
CA ARG A 528 11.92 -28.39 6.76
C ARG A 528 13.11 -28.84 7.58
N MET A 529 13.68 -27.96 8.40
CA MET A 529 14.77 -28.32 9.30
C MET A 529 14.33 -29.40 10.29
N ILE A 530 13.08 -29.35 10.77
CA ILE A 530 12.51 -30.41 11.61
C ILE A 530 12.40 -31.71 10.79
N GLU A 531 11.87 -31.68 9.58
CA GLU A 531 11.72 -32.86 8.71
C GLU A 531 13.06 -33.50 8.32
N GLU A 532 14.11 -32.70 8.15
CA GLU A 532 15.48 -33.17 7.89
C GLU A 532 16.05 -34.01 9.05
N THR A 533 15.47 -33.90 10.26
CA THR A 533 15.85 -34.76 11.40
C THR A 533 15.12 -36.11 11.42
N GLY A 534 14.25 -36.40 10.43
CA GLY A 534 13.39 -37.59 10.42
C GLY A 534 12.03 -37.37 11.10
N SER A 535 11.80 -36.18 11.65
CA SER A 535 10.52 -35.80 12.27
C SER A 535 9.43 -35.48 11.24
N CYS A 536 8.17 -35.45 11.68
CA CYS A 536 7.03 -35.05 10.85
C CYS A 536 6.29 -33.88 11.50
N VAL A 537 5.94 -32.85 10.71
CA VAL A 537 5.11 -31.74 11.18
C VAL A 537 3.87 -31.61 10.30
N SER A 538 2.69 -31.59 10.93
CA SER A 538 1.40 -31.37 10.27
C SER A 538 0.72 -30.12 10.81
N LEU A 539 0.14 -29.30 9.94
CA LEU A 539 -0.67 -28.13 10.30
C LEU A 539 -2.12 -28.39 9.90
N ILE A 540 -3.05 -28.27 10.84
CA ILE A 540 -4.48 -28.50 10.58
C ILE A 540 -5.34 -27.30 10.99
N TRP A 541 -6.43 -27.10 10.26
CA TRP A 541 -7.47 -26.17 10.65
C TRP A 541 -8.42 -26.84 11.65
N ILE A 542 -8.78 -26.14 12.71
CA ILE A 542 -9.85 -26.55 13.63
C ILE A 542 -10.89 -25.44 13.80
N PRO A 543 -12.17 -25.77 13.99
CA PRO A 543 -13.20 -24.76 14.21
C PRO A 543 -13.01 -24.00 15.53
N ALA A 544 -13.06 -22.67 15.44
CA ALA A 544 -13.08 -21.77 16.61
C ALA A 544 -14.37 -21.91 17.43
N HIS A 545 -14.26 -21.81 18.75
CA HIS A 545 -15.37 -21.69 19.72
C HIS A 545 -16.39 -22.85 19.70
N VAL A 546 -15.95 -24.07 19.44
CA VAL A 546 -16.82 -25.26 19.49
C VAL A 546 -16.51 -26.21 20.64
N GLY A 547 -15.61 -25.82 21.56
CA GLY A 547 -15.30 -26.63 22.75
C GLY A 547 -14.13 -27.61 22.59
N VAL A 548 -13.29 -27.44 21.57
CA VAL A 548 -12.02 -28.19 21.46
C VAL A 548 -11.08 -27.71 22.56
N SER A 549 -10.88 -28.51 23.60
CA SER A 549 -10.22 -28.11 24.85
C SER A 549 -8.86 -27.43 24.66
N GLY A 550 -8.02 -27.93 23.75
CA GLY A 550 -6.72 -27.31 23.44
C GLY A 550 -6.85 -25.94 22.76
N ASN A 551 -7.84 -25.77 21.88
CA ASN A 551 -8.10 -24.51 21.18
C ASN A 551 -8.67 -23.46 22.13
N GLU A 552 -9.65 -23.83 22.96
CA GLU A 552 -10.24 -22.92 23.95
C GLU A 552 -9.16 -22.44 24.94
N ARG A 553 -8.19 -23.30 25.29
CA ARG A 553 -7.03 -22.90 26.07
C ARG A 553 -6.15 -21.91 25.32
N ALA A 554 -5.79 -22.17 24.06
CA ALA A 554 -4.98 -21.25 23.26
C ALA A 554 -5.66 -19.88 23.11
N ASP A 555 -6.97 -19.83 22.86
CA ASP A 555 -7.77 -18.60 22.77
C ASP A 555 -7.82 -17.83 24.09
N GLN A 556 -8.08 -18.53 25.20
CA GLN A 556 -8.06 -17.90 26.52
C GLN A 556 -6.68 -17.31 26.83
N MET A 557 -5.60 -18.03 26.49
CA MET A 557 -4.23 -17.54 26.70
C MET A 557 -3.90 -16.35 25.78
N ALA A 558 -4.36 -16.35 24.53
CA ALA A 558 -4.20 -15.20 23.64
C ALA A 558 -4.92 -13.95 24.19
N LYS A 559 -6.12 -14.12 24.75
CA LYS A 559 -6.88 -13.05 25.43
C LYS A 559 -6.18 -12.56 26.69
N ASP A 560 -5.67 -13.46 27.52
CA ASP A 560 -4.96 -13.11 28.76
C ASP A 560 -3.62 -12.43 28.46
N ALA A 561 -2.92 -12.85 27.40
CA ALA A 561 -1.72 -12.19 26.92
C ALA A 561 -1.96 -10.71 26.63
N THR A 562 -3.14 -10.33 26.09
CA THR A 562 -3.46 -8.91 25.84
C THR A 562 -3.44 -8.05 27.11
N LYS A 563 -3.68 -8.63 28.29
CA LYS A 563 -3.75 -7.94 29.58
C LYS A 563 -2.37 -7.65 30.17
N LYS A 564 -1.33 -8.39 29.80
CA LYS A 564 0.06 -8.17 30.27
C LYS A 564 0.54 -6.75 29.98
N GLU A 565 1.24 -6.12 30.92
CA GLU A 565 1.72 -4.73 30.80
C GLU A 565 2.92 -4.58 29.87
N THR A 566 3.87 -5.52 29.93
CA THR A 566 5.09 -5.51 29.13
C THR A 566 4.83 -6.09 27.74
N MET A 567 5.32 -5.42 26.70
CA MET A 567 5.31 -5.95 25.33
C MET A 567 6.62 -6.69 25.07
N GLU A 568 6.56 -7.91 24.54
CA GLU A 568 7.77 -8.58 24.07
C GLU A 568 8.27 -7.93 22.78
N ASN A 569 9.60 -7.82 22.67
CA ASN A 569 10.27 -7.24 21.51
C ASN A 569 10.21 -8.22 20.32
N THR A 570 9.05 -8.26 19.68
CA THR A 570 8.79 -9.14 18.55
C THR A 570 9.13 -8.42 17.24
N PRO A 571 9.86 -9.07 16.31
CA PRO A 571 10.14 -8.49 15.01
C PRO A 571 8.83 -8.18 14.30
N LEU A 572 8.67 -6.92 13.89
CA LEU A 572 7.46 -6.50 13.20
C LEU A 572 7.63 -6.67 11.70
N PRO A 573 6.63 -7.25 11.01
CA PRO A 573 6.62 -7.27 9.56
C PRO A 573 6.77 -5.86 8.99
N HIS A 574 7.40 -5.76 7.82
CA HIS A 574 7.61 -4.50 7.09
C HIS A 574 6.36 -3.60 7.02
N ILE A 575 5.16 -4.20 6.87
CA ILE A 575 3.88 -3.50 6.83
C ILE A 575 3.57 -2.81 8.17
N GLN A 576 3.84 -3.48 9.28
CA GLN A 576 3.56 -2.97 10.60
C GLN A 576 4.59 -1.93 11.05
N THR A 577 5.85 -2.11 10.66
CA THR A 577 6.89 -1.06 10.79
C THR A 577 6.49 0.20 10.03
N THR A 578 5.92 0.02 8.83
CA THR A 578 5.42 1.12 8.01
C THR A 578 4.25 1.87 8.66
N ILE A 579 3.35 1.15 9.35
CA ILE A 579 2.23 1.75 10.10
C ILE A 579 2.76 2.55 11.29
N LYS A 580 3.68 1.98 12.08
CA LYS A 580 4.30 2.66 13.22
C LYS A 580 4.99 3.97 12.82
N ILE A 581 5.72 3.96 11.70
CA ILE A 581 6.36 5.17 11.17
C ILE A 581 5.34 6.25 10.84
N ASP A 582 4.25 5.87 10.15
CA ASP A 582 3.20 6.81 9.78
C ASP A 582 2.55 7.44 11.02
N GLU A 583 2.18 6.62 12.01
CA GLU A 583 1.59 7.08 13.27
C GLU A 583 2.56 7.95 14.08
N LYS A 584 3.82 7.57 14.19
CA LYS A 584 4.81 8.33 14.96
C LYS A 584 5.09 9.70 14.33
N LEU A 585 5.24 9.78 13.02
CA LEU A 585 5.47 11.05 12.34
C LEU A 585 4.23 11.97 12.39
N LYS A 586 3.02 11.39 12.37
CA LYS A 586 1.77 12.12 12.60
C LYS A 586 1.67 12.64 14.04
N GLU A 587 2.11 11.86 15.03
CA GLU A 587 2.18 12.32 16.44
C GLU A 587 3.12 13.51 16.58
N VAL A 588 4.31 13.45 15.98
CA VAL A 588 5.27 14.58 16.00
C VAL A 588 4.65 15.84 15.38
N GLU A 589 3.98 15.72 14.23
CA GLU A 589 3.30 16.85 13.58
C GLU A 589 2.18 17.42 14.46
N LEU A 590 1.45 16.56 15.17
CA LEU A 590 0.41 16.98 16.12
C LEU A 590 0.99 17.70 17.34
N GLU A 591 2.10 17.22 17.89
CA GLU A 591 2.81 17.86 19.00
C GLU A 591 3.35 19.24 18.61
N GLU A 592 3.94 19.38 17.42
CA GLU A 592 4.36 20.68 16.90
C GLU A 592 3.19 21.65 16.76
N PHE A 593 2.00 21.16 16.37
CA PHE A 593 0.81 21.99 16.31
C PHE A 593 0.31 22.41 17.69
N ARG A 594 0.30 21.50 18.67
CA ARG A 594 -0.08 21.80 20.07
C ARG A 594 0.77 22.91 20.66
N LYS A 595 2.08 22.91 20.37
CA LYS A 595 2.99 23.97 20.82
C LYS A 595 2.68 25.36 20.22
N ARG A 596 1.96 25.42 19.10
CA ARG A 596 1.73 26.64 18.32
C ARG A 596 0.30 27.20 18.44
N SER A 597 -0.63 26.51 19.10
CA SER A 597 -2.04 26.92 19.18
C SER A 597 -2.62 26.69 20.57
N LEU A 598 -3.41 27.66 21.07
CA LEU A 598 -4.08 27.63 22.38
C LEU A 598 -5.59 27.32 22.28
N ASN A 599 -6.06 26.75 21.16
CA ASN A 599 -7.49 26.72 20.85
C ASN A 599 -8.22 25.47 21.38
N MET A 600 -9.52 25.62 21.70
CA MET A 600 -10.49 24.57 22.08
C MET A 600 -10.42 23.29 21.24
N TYR A 601 -10.08 23.39 19.95
CA TYR A 601 -9.89 22.24 19.06
C TYR A 601 -8.85 21.26 19.60
N LEU A 602 -7.76 21.76 20.19
CA LEU A 602 -6.68 20.93 20.72
C LEU A 602 -7.11 20.14 21.95
N GLU A 603 -7.95 20.72 22.80
CA GLU A 603 -8.46 20.07 24.01
C GLU A 603 -9.45 18.93 23.71
N ILE A 604 -10.15 18.99 22.57
CA ILE A 604 -11.05 17.93 22.09
C ILE A 604 -10.25 16.79 21.41
N THR A 605 -9.05 17.10 20.88
CA THR A 605 -8.17 16.14 20.19
C THR A 605 -7.19 15.40 21.12
N GLU A 606 -7.41 15.38 22.44
CA GLU A 606 -6.58 14.62 23.39
C GLU A 606 -6.60 13.10 23.09
N TYR A 607 -7.71 12.59 22.55
CA TYR A 607 -7.84 11.18 22.19
C TYR A 607 -7.32 10.93 20.77
N ARG A 608 -6.33 10.03 20.70
CA ARG A 608 -5.72 9.49 19.48
C ARG A 608 -6.73 9.28 18.35
N TYR A 609 -6.36 9.79 17.17
CA TYR A 609 -6.86 9.38 15.84
C TYR A 609 -8.37 9.12 15.75
N ILE A 610 -9.12 10.19 15.85
CA ILE A 610 -10.47 10.26 15.31
C ILE A 610 -10.38 9.98 13.80
N ASN A 611 -10.91 8.87 13.29
CA ASN A 611 -11.38 8.85 11.89
C ASN A 611 -12.21 7.64 11.46
N HIS A 612 -12.02 6.44 12.02
CA HIS A 612 -12.77 5.31 11.47
C HIS A 612 -14.22 5.24 11.94
N GLU A 613 -14.52 5.77 13.14
CA GLU A 613 -15.83 5.63 13.80
C GLU A 613 -16.65 6.93 13.83
N MET A 614 -16.04 8.09 13.56
CA MET A 614 -16.73 9.38 13.46
C MET A 614 -17.22 9.67 12.02
N LYS A 615 -17.95 8.70 11.46
CA LYS A 615 -18.53 8.79 10.13
C LYS A 615 -20.03 9.02 10.24
N HIS A 616 -20.51 10.12 9.68
CA HIS A 616 -21.93 10.27 9.41
C HIS A 616 -22.19 9.93 7.92
N PRO A 617 -23.17 9.06 7.59
CA PRO A 617 -23.40 8.63 6.21
C PRO A 617 -23.84 9.80 5.32
N GLU A 618 -24.56 10.76 5.89
CA GLU A 618 -24.94 11.98 5.20
C GLU A 618 -23.83 13.03 5.24
N LYS A 619 -23.33 13.40 4.06
CA LYS A 619 -22.22 14.37 3.89
C LYS A 619 -22.48 15.71 4.56
N ARG A 620 -23.68 16.30 4.40
CA ARG A 620 -23.97 17.64 4.95
C ARG A 620 -23.84 17.68 6.48
N VAL A 621 -24.38 16.68 7.16
CA VAL A 621 -24.25 16.54 8.61
C VAL A 621 -22.78 16.37 9.01
N ALA A 622 -22.01 15.55 8.27
CA ALA A 622 -20.58 15.42 8.49
C ALA A 622 -19.81 16.76 8.30
N ASP A 623 -20.24 17.60 7.36
CA ASP A 623 -19.71 18.94 7.14
C ASP A 623 -19.96 19.88 8.33
N ILE A 624 -21.18 19.87 8.87
CA ILE A 624 -21.53 20.70 10.03
C ILE A 624 -20.77 20.25 11.27
N ILE A 625 -20.76 18.95 11.57
CA ILE A 625 -20.02 18.40 12.72
C ILE A 625 -18.53 18.73 12.61
N PHE A 626 -17.95 18.61 11.41
CA PHE A 626 -16.56 19.02 11.16
C PHE A 626 -16.33 20.49 11.52
N ARG A 627 -17.23 21.40 11.12
CA ARG A 627 -17.09 22.83 11.41
C ARG A 627 -17.27 23.13 12.90
N MET A 628 -18.24 22.48 13.55
CA MET A 628 -18.44 22.59 15.00
C MET A 628 -17.18 22.18 15.75
N ARG A 629 -16.61 21.02 15.40
CA ARG A 629 -15.41 20.50 16.05
C ARG A 629 -14.21 21.40 15.85
N THR A 630 -13.96 21.83 14.63
CA THR A 630 -12.85 22.74 14.32
C THR A 630 -13.02 24.14 14.91
N GLY A 631 -14.20 24.49 15.45
CA GLY A 631 -14.50 25.82 15.95
C GLY A 631 -14.74 26.85 14.85
N HIS A 632 -15.06 26.40 13.63
CA HIS A 632 -15.31 27.24 12.45
C HIS A 632 -16.73 27.02 11.89
N ALA A 633 -17.71 26.79 12.76
CA ALA A 633 -19.13 26.84 12.38
C ALA A 633 -19.58 28.28 12.15
N ARG A 634 -20.56 28.49 11.25
CA ARG A 634 -21.09 29.82 10.94
C ARG A 634 -22.07 30.34 12.00
N THR A 635 -21.65 30.38 13.26
CA THR A 635 -22.44 31.02 14.33
C THR A 635 -22.42 32.54 14.15
N LYS A 636 -23.39 33.27 14.71
CA LYS A 636 -23.37 34.74 14.59
C LYS A 636 -22.14 35.39 15.21
N ASN A 637 -21.61 34.89 16.33
CA ASN A 637 -20.31 35.35 16.86
C ASN A 637 -19.21 35.23 15.79
N MET A 638 -19.13 34.10 15.08
CA MET A 638 -18.13 33.89 14.05
C MET A 638 -18.37 34.75 12.81
N LEU A 639 -19.63 34.92 12.39
CA LEU A 639 -20.00 35.79 11.27
C LEU A 639 -19.68 37.26 11.57
N LYS A 640 -19.89 37.73 12.81
CA LYS A 640 -19.52 39.09 13.24
C LYS A 640 -18.01 39.28 13.18
N ARG A 641 -17.23 38.29 13.64
CA ARG A 641 -15.75 38.31 13.50
C ARG A 641 -15.27 38.34 12.05
N TRP A 642 -16.11 37.94 11.09
CA TRP A 642 -15.82 38.04 9.65
C TRP A 642 -16.48 39.25 9.00
N ASN A 643 -17.06 40.18 9.78
CA ASN A 643 -17.78 41.35 9.29
C ASN A 643 -18.92 40.99 8.31
N MET A 644 -19.62 39.88 8.58
CA MET A 644 -20.77 39.42 7.78
C MET A 644 -22.13 39.70 8.45
N THR A 645 -22.13 40.19 9.68
CA THR A 645 -23.31 40.58 10.46
C THR A 645 -22.91 41.60 11.51
N ASP A 646 -23.81 42.52 11.86
CA ASP A 646 -23.55 43.58 12.84
C ASP A 646 -23.72 43.08 14.28
N SER A 647 -24.59 42.08 14.49
CA SER A 647 -24.85 41.48 15.79
C SER A 647 -24.36 40.03 15.87
N SER A 648 -23.77 39.70 17.02
CA SER A 648 -23.36 38.36 17.43
C SER A 648 -24.46 37.61 18.17
N ASP A 649 -25.59 38.25 18.45
CA ASP A 649 -26.51 37.81 19.48
C ASP A 649 -27.62 36.93 18.91
N CYS A 650 -28.02 35.92 19.67
CA CYS A 650 -29.12 35.05 19.31
C CYS A 650 -30.43 35.83 19.24
N ASN A 651 -31.18 35.68 18.14
CA ASN A 651 -32.46 36.38 17.95
C ASN A 651 -33.53 36.02 18.99
N VAL A 652 -33.39 34.88 19.68
CA VAL A 652 -34.37 34.39 20.66
C VAL A 652 -33.92 34.69 22.09
N CYS A 653 -32.62 34.56 22.37
CA CYS A 653 -32.11 34.63 23.74
C CYS A 653 -31.49 35.99 24.09
N GLY A 654 -31.13 36.81 23.10
CA GLY A 654 -30.49 38.13 23.32
C GLY A 654 -29.05 38.06 23.85
N VAL A 655 -28.43 36.88 23.86
CA VAL A 655 -27.03 36.66 24.31
C VAL A 655 -26.16 36.24 23.13
N GLU A 656 -24.84 36.36 23.28
CA GLU A 656 -23.88 35.99 22.24
C GLU A 656 -24.07 34.54 21.73
N GLU A 657 -24.28 34.39 20.42
CA GLU A 657 -24.49 33.09 19.79
C GLU A 657 -23.15 32.46 19.36
N ASN A 658 -22.63 31.59 20.24
CA ASN A 658 -21.52 30.69 19.98
C ASN A 658 -22.00 29.21 20.05
N LEU A 659 -21.10 28.25 19.82
CA LEU A 659 -21.46 26.83 19.84
C LEU A 659 -21.96 26.35 21.21
N GLN A 660 -21.39 26.89 22.29
CA GLN A 660 -21.83 26.60 23.65
C GLN A 660 -23.28 27.03 23.83
N HIS A 661 -23.62 28.26 23.43
CA HIS A 661 -25.00 28.74 23.44
C HIS A 661 -25.92 27.84 22.61
N ILE A 662 -25.58 27.59 21.33
CA ILE A 662 -26.42 26.82 20.41
C ILE A 662 -26.70 25.41 20.92
N ILE A 663 -25.70 24.70 21.44
CA ILE A 663 -25.80 23.28 21.79
C ILE A 663 -26.30 23.08 23.22
N MET A 664 -25.95 23.99 24.15
CA MET A 664 -26.14 23.77 25.59
C MET A 664 -27.26 24.62 26.20
N GLU A 665 -27.58 25.79 25.65
CA GLU A 665 -28.36 26.82 26.38
C GLU A 665 -29.55 27.39 25.59
N CYS A 666 -29.46 27.47 24.26
CA CYS A 666 -30.39 28.24 23.43
C CYS A 666 -31.85 27.76 23.59
N LYS A 667 -32.76 28.65 23.98
CA LYS A 667 -34.19 28.34 24.16
C LYS A 667 -34.85 27.80 22.88
N LYS A 668 -34.41 28.30 21.71
CA LYS A 668 -34.91 27.84 20.40
C LYS A 668 -34.76 26.33 20.18
N TYR A 669 -33.74 25.71 20.76
CA TYR A 669 -33.39 24.31 20.50
C TYR A 669 -33.63 23.39 21.71
N GLU A 670 -34.40 23.84 22.70
CA GLU A 670 -34.60 23.15 23.98
C GLU A 670 -35.15 21.73 23.82
N THR A 671 -36.22 21.53 23.03
CA THR A 671 -36.81 20.21 22.81
C THR A 671 -35.81 19.21 22.20
N ALA A 672 -35.09 19.63 21.17
CA ALA A 672 -34.08 18.79 20.52
C ALA A 672 -32.87 18.52 21.45
N ARG A 673 -32.48 19.52 22.25
CA ARG A 673 -31.39 19.41 23.23
C ARG A 673 -31.74 18.44 24.34
N SER A 674 -32.96 18.44 24.85
CA SER A 674 -33.42 17.50 25.88
C SER A 674 -33.32 16.05 25.41
N ARG A 675 -33.73 15.78 24.16
CA ARG A 675 -33.57 14.46 23.52
C ARG A 675 -32.09 14.08 23.37
N LEU A 676 -31.26 15.00 22.88
CA LEU A 676 -29.81 14.77 22.76
C LEU A 676 -29.19 14.44 24.12
N LYS A 677 -29.55 15.20 25.17
CA LYS A 677 -29.05 15.00 26.53
C LYS A 677 -29.42 13.63 27.07
N GLU A 678 -30.68 13.20 26.90
CA GLU A 678 -31.15 11.88 27.31
C GLU A 678 -30.35 10.75 26.63
N GLN A 679 -30.16 10.85 25.30
CA GLN A 679 -29.42 9.86 24.52
C GLN A 679 -27.95 9.76 24.93
N ILE A 680 -27.30 10.91 25.17
CA ILE A 680 -25.89 10.98 25.55
C ILE A 680 -25.66 10.41 26.96
N LEU A 681 -26.54 10.75 27.91
CA LEU A 681 -26.47 10.22 29.27
C LEU A 681 -26.74 8.70 29.30
N LYS A 682 -27.71 8.21 28.52
CA LYS A 682 -27.96 6.75 28.36
C LYS A 682 -26.75 5.98 27.80
N SER A 683 -25.94 6.64 26.99
CA SER A 683 -24.69 6.08 26.45
C SER A 683 -23.51 6.10 27.44
N GLY A 684 -23.70 6.64 28.66
CA GLY A 684 -22.65 6.77 29.69
C GLY A 684 -21.70 7.94 29.44
N ILE A 685 -22.10 8.93 28.63
CA ILE A 685 -21.26 10.07 28.24
C ILE A 685 -21.73 11.31 28.99
N GLN A 686 -20.80 12.13 29.49
CA GLN A 686 -21.15 13.39 30.15
C GLN A 686 -21.69 14.40 29.14
N PHE A 687 -22.79 15.08 29.50
CA PHE A 687 -23.41 16.10 28.65
C PHE A 687 -22.66 17.44 28.75
N ARG A 688 -21.51 17.50 28.10
CA ARG A 688 -20.63 18.67 28.02
C ARG A 688 -20.16 18.87 26.58
N ILE A 689 -19.91 20.12 26.17
CA ILE A 689 -19.62 20.43 24.76
C ILE A 689 -18.41 19.66 24.21
N LYS A 690 -17.35 19.47 25.01
CA LYS A 690 -16.12 18.80 24.56
C LYS A 690 -16.39 17.32 24.23
N GLU A 691 -17.15 16.66 25.08
CA GLU A 691 -17.58 15.27 24.94
C GLU A 691 -18.48 15.10 23.72
N LEU A 692 -19.47 16.00 23.55
CA LEU A 692 -20.34 16.04 22.37
C LEU A 692 -19.57 16.24 21.06
N LEU A 693 -18.45 16.98 21.11
CA LEU A 693 -17.60 17.24 19.96
C LEU A 693 -16.51 16.17 19.75
N GLY A 694 -16.44 15.15 20.60
CA GLY A 694 -15.60 13.96 20.38
C GLY A 694 -14.55 13.68 21.45
N LYS A 695 -14.52 14.41 22.57
CA LYS A 695 -13.66 14.11 23.73
C LYS A 695 -14.19 12.92 24.54
N VAL A 696 -14.32 11.76 23.88
CA VAL A 696 -14.84 10.51 24.44
C VAL A 696 -14.00 9.33 23.98
N ALA A 697 -14.13 8.20 24.68
CA ALA A 697 -13.52 6.93 24.27
C ALA A 697 -13.94 6.54 22.84
N LYS A 698 -13.05 5.85 22.13
CA LYS A 698 -13.18 5.58 20.69
C LYS A 698 -14.52 4.91 20.33
N ASP A 699 -14.89 3.87 21.08
CA ASP A 699 -16.14 3.12 20.95
C ASP A 699 -17.41 3.98 21.12
N LYS A 700 -17.30 5.09 21.85
CA LYS A 700 -18.39 6.05 22.11
C LYS A 700 -18.46 7.20 21.10
N GLN A 701 -17.42 7.38 20.27
CA GLN A 701 -17.39 8.47 19.29
C GLN A 701 -18.48 8.32 18.23
N ARG A 702 -18.78 7.08 17.80
CA ARG A 702 -19.81 6.80 16.80
C ARG A 702 -21.20 7.18 17.28
N GLU A 703 -21.52 6.85 18.52
CA GLU A 703 -22.79 7.19 19.17
C GLU A 703 -22.95 8.71 19.25
N THR A 704 -21.91 9.39 19.70
CA THR A 704 -21.88 10.85 19.82
C THR A 704 -22.14 11.55 18.48
N VAL A 705 -21.45 11.13 17.41
CA VAL A 705 -21.66 11.69 16.05
C VAL A 705 -23.06 11.43 15.54
N ARG A 706 -23.63 10.26 15.84
CA ARG A 706 -25.00 9.92 15.44
C ARG A 706 -26.02 10.83 16.13
N TYR A 707 -25.94 10.96 17.45
CA TYR A 707 -26.88 11.78 18.21
C TYR A 707 -26.74 13.27 17.91
N LEU A 708 -25.50 13.79 17.84
CA LEU A 708 -25.26 15.16 17.42
C LEU A 708 -25.74 15.41 15.98
N GLY A 709 -25.57 14.42 15.09
CA GLY A 709 -26.09 14.48 13.73
C GLY A 709 -27.61 14.58 13.68
N GLN A 710 -28.33 13.85 14.53
CA GLN A 710 -29.78 13.96 14.67
C GLN A 710 -30.18 15.33 15.22
N TYR A 711 -29.50 15.83 16.24
CA TYR A 711 -29.73 17.17 16.78
C TYR A 711 -29.60 18.26 15.70
N VAL A 712 -28.55 18.19 14.88
CA VAL A 712 -28.32 19.14 13.76
C VAL A 712 -29.48 19.12 12.75
N LYS A 713 -30.10 17.94 12.53
CA LYS A 713 -31.26 17.80 11.63
C LYS A 713 -32.53 18.37 12.27
N ASP A 714 -32.84 17.94 13.49
CA ASP A 714 -34.06 18.30 14.22
C ASP A 714 -34.16 19.82 14.45
N THR A 715 -33.01 20.50 14.51
CA THR A 715 -32.92 21.96 14.75
C THR A 715 -32.85 22.80 13.47
N GLY A 716 -32.73 22.18 12.29
CA GLY A 716 -32.51 22.90 11.03
C GLY A 716 -31.11 23.54 10.90
N LEU A 717 -30.20 23.27 11.83
CA LEU A 717 -28.83 23.81 11.82
C LEU A 717 -28.01 23.36 10.60
N ILE A 718 -28.47 22.32 9.89
CA ILE A 718 -27.84 21.80 8.67
C ILE A 718 -27.69 22.82 7.54
N ASP A 719 -28.58 23.82 7.49
CA ASP A 719 -28.58 24.86 6.46
C ASP A 719 -28.01 26.20 6.95
N VAL A 720 -27.78 26.33 8.27
CA VAL A 720 -27.35 27.58 8.92
C VAL A 720 -25.84 27.59 9.21
N LEU A 721 -25.31 26.48 9.74
CA LEU A 721 -23.90 26.36 10.16
C LEU A 721 -22.97 25.97 9.02
#